data_AF-A0A832K9K3-F1
#
_entry.id   AF-A0A832K9K3-F1
#
_cell.length_a   1.000
_cell.length_b   1.000
_cell.length_c   1.000
_cell.angle_alpha   90.00
_cell.angle_beta   90.00
_cell.angle_gamma   90.00
#
_symmetry.space_group_name_H-M   'P 1'
#
loop_
_entity.id
_entity.type
_entity.pdbx_description
1 polymer ?
#
loop_
_entity_poly.entity_id
_entity_poly.type
_entity_poly.pdbx_seq_one_letter_code
_entity_poly.pdbx_strand_id
1 'polypeptide(L)'
;MKEIEKKDTGFMQKILGTGLVLLLFLSLFGVIFFILVDNNEDIVRLCSVQTIILGLSALWLAGKFWKGETGFVQTSLNIPILIFLLTSLISIIRAKNPYQGFSELFNLSIYVLFYFLIVNNIRDEKYITRFITALLILTTVISIHSILQCISPRLDFLWFMFPPDASFSRASSVFGNADFLGGYLAMVFPLGFSLFLFRKRKLFFCISSVLVFLSLLLTFTRSAWVSWAISVCFLVIIFLIYRPEVIKKNLVWLTGGLLGFILLALILNFIKGGMILSRVSAIFNWGEYNVQVRFGLWRSALEVFRRSPITGVGLDNFKIVAQGCRIHNEYLQILAETGILGLIAFSWLIFSYFRVGFKALESITPYRQVLGIAFMSSVFAMLVDSLFCFPLHRLSHNVLFWAILGLTVALGNTGRVEMSTDTRKMGTSRILLPAGIVAGCVFAIFLIWRSFTGVYYYQKGFDMNRYADRSQEMREKTRQCFEKAAHLAPFHYQIQHDWAIVAIQSGDLEKGKKAMQWSERLYPDRLPDVRLNLGLLYYEKGNFEEAEKTWKETIQKFPSCARAYFYLGGFYINRNKMGEALKFCSRAVELEPTNSEYLKLLARVYFRTGNMPGARDAVSKGLAISPDDQELLNMQKALR
;
A
#
# COMPACT_ATOMS: atom_id res chain seq x y z
N MET A 1 15.64 43.68 -14.96
CA MET A 1 14.65 42.88 -14.21
C MET A 1 13.90 41.87 -15.07
N LYS A 2 13.24 42.26 -16.18
CA LYS A 2 12.51 41.31 -17.07
C LYS A 2 13.35 40.16 -17.65
N GLU A 3 14.64 40.37 -17.94
CA GLU A 3 15.55 39.29 -18.39
C GLU A 3 15.97 38.32 -17.27
N ILE A 4 16.05 38.79 -16.03
CA ILE A 4 16.38 37.96 -14.86
C ILE A 4 15.17 37.08 -14.49
N GLU A 5 13.95 37.63 -14.54
CA GLU A 5 12.71 36.86 -14.35
C GLU A 5 12.52 35.74 -15.39
N LYS A 6 12.87 36.00 -16.66
CA LYS A 6 12.78 35.00 -17.74
C LYS A 6 13.84 33.89 -17.60
N LYS A 7 15.03 34.20 -17.08
CA LYS A 7 16.10 33.23 -16.81
C LYS A 7 15.76 32.29 -15.64
N ASP A 8 15.20 32.82 -14.55
CA ASP A 8 14.89 32.03 -13.34
C ASP A 8 13.64 31.15 -13.47
N THR A 9 12.64 31.60 -14.23
CA THR A 9 11.46 30.76 -14.54
C THR A 9 11.86 29.52 -15.37
N GLY A 10 12.82 29.66 -16.28
CA GLY A 10 13.39 28.54 -17.03
C GLY A 10 14.21 27.58 -16.16
N PHE A 11 14.94 28.08 -15.15
CA PHE A 11 15.72 27.25 -14.23
C PHE A 11 14.83 26.36 -13.35
N MET A 12 13.80 26.92 -12.72
CA MET A 12 12.87 26.14 -11.90
C MET A 12 12.10 25.10 -12.71
N GLN A 13 11.69 25.43 -13.95
CA GLN A 13 11.06 24.46 -14.84
C GLN A 13 12.01 23.31 -15.22
N LYS A 14 13.31 23.59 -15.41
CA LYS A 14 14.31 22.54 -15.66
C LYS A 14 14.47 21.64 -14.44
N ILE A 15 14.62 22.21 -13.23
CA ILE A 15 14.73 21.44 -11.99
C ILE A 15 13.51 20.54 -11.83
N LEU A 16 12.30 21.09 -11.98
CA LEU A 16 11.07 20.33 -11.81
C LEU A 16 10.88 19.28 -12.90
N GLY A 17 11.21 19.59 -14.14
CA GLY A 17 11.18 18.63 -15.24
C GLY A 17 12.10 17.44 -15.00
N THR A 18 13.33 17.69 -14.54
CA THR A 18 14.28 16.62 -14.15
C THR A 18 13.81 15.89 -12.89
N GLY A 19 13.31 16.63 -11.90
CA GLY A 19 12.79 16.09 -10.64
C GLY A 19 11.62 15.14 -10.84
N LEU A 20 10.72 15.44 -11.78
CA LEU A 20 9.64 14.52 -12.16
C LEU A 20 10.14 13.19 -12.74
N VAL A 21 11.15 13.25 -13.62
CA VAL A 21 11.73 12.03 -14.20
C VAL A 21 12.42 11.21 -13.11
N LEU A 22 13.11 11.88 -12.19
CA LEU A 22 13.71 11.24 -11.03
C LEU A 22 12.66 10.63 -10.09
N LEU A 23 11.54 11.32 -9.85
CA LEU A 23 10.41 10.82 -9.06
C LEU A 23 9.81 9.56 -9.67
N LEU A 24 9.58 9.55 -11.00
CA LEU A 24 9.13 8.36 -11.71
C LEU A 24 10.12 7.21 -11.53
N PHE A 25 11.41 7.47 -11.76
CA PHE A 25 12.45 6.46 -11.62
C PHE A 25 12.47 5.87 -10.20
N LEU A 26 12.47 6.70 -9.15
CA LEU A 26 12.51 6.23 -7.77
C LEU A 26 11.22 5.54 -7.33
N SER A 27 10.06 5.96 -7.85
CA SER A 27 8.79 5.30 -7.56
C SER A 27 8.72 3.87 -8.12
N LEU A 28 9.50 3.57 -9.16
CA LEU A 28 9.53 2.26 -9.83
C LEU A 28 10.75 1.41 -9.44
N PHE A 29 11.93 2.03 -9.37
CA PHE A 29 13.22 1.36 -9.24
C PHE A 29 13.97 1.72 -7.95
N GLY A 30 13.39 2.53 -7.06
CA GLY A 30 14.08 3.01 -5.86
C GLY A 30 14.61 1.91 -4.94
N VAL A 31 14.01 0.71 -4.94
CA VAL A 31 14.51 -0.46 -4.17
C VAL A 31 15.88 -0.94 -4.64
N ILE A 32 16.21 -0.77 -5.93
CA ILE A 32 17.47 -1.30 -6.49
C ILE A 32 18.70 -0.75 -5.76
N PHE A 33 18.59 0.47 -5.22
CA PHE A 33 19.71 1.17 -4.57
C PHE A 33 19.81 0.89 -3.06
N PHE A 34 18.86 0.17 -2.47
CA PHE A 34 18.78 -0.03 -1.01
C PHE A 34 18.52 -1.49 -0.65
N ILE A 35 19.33 -2.39 -1.25
CA ILE A 35 19.36 -3.84 -1.01
C ILE A 35 19.58 -4.18 0.48
N LEU A 36 20.03 -3.22 1.30
CA LEU A 36 20.43 -3.42 2.69
C LEU A 36 19.27 -3.41 3.71
N VAL A 37 18.02 -3.19 3.28
CA VAL A 37 16.83 -3.22 4.16
C VAL A 37 15.87 -4.31 3.67
N ASP A 38 16.17 -5.55 4.07
CA ASP A 38 15.36 -6.71 3.71
C ASP A 38 13.96 -6.64 4.36
N ASN A 39 12.94 -7.18 3.69
CA ASN A 39 11.51 -7.24 4.08
C ASN A 39 10.62 -5.98 4.06
N ASN A 40 11.11 -4.78 3.72
CA ASN A 40 10.24 -3.58 3.69
C ASN A 40 10.48 -2.69 2.45
N GLU A 41 10.38 -3.31 1.28
CA GLU A 41 10.61 -2.76 -0.07
C GLU A 41 9.90 -1.42 -0.33
N ASP A 42 8.68 -1.26 0.21
CA ASP A 42 7.86 -0.06 0.00
C ASP A 42 8.40 1.16 0.76
N ILE A 43 9.07 0.98 1.91
CA ILE A 43 9.43 2.09 2.80
C ILE A 43 10.53 2.97 2.20
N VAL A 44 11.58 2.37 1.63
CA VAL A 44 12.69 3.11 0.99
C VAL A 44 12.16 3.96 -0.17
N ARG A 45 11.38 3.33 -1.07
CA ARG A 45 10.81 4.03 -2.23
C ARG A 45 9.93 5.18 -1.78
N LEU A 46 9.06 4.91 -0.80
CA LEU A 46 8.16 5.91 -0.22
C LEU A 46 8.96 7.09 0.36
N CYS A 47 9.93 6.84 1.23
CA CYS A 47 10.74 7.88 1.85
C CYS A 47 11.49 8.73 0.82
N SER A 48 12.06 8.08 -0.21
CA SER A 48 12.80 8.76 -1.28
C SER A 48 11.88 9.68 -2.11
N VAL A 49 10.72 9.15 -2.53
CA VAL A 49 9.71 9.92 -3.29
C VAL A 49 9.18 11.09 -2.46
N GLN A 50 8.83 10.86 -1.18
CA GLN A 50 8.34 11.89 -0.28
C GLN A 50 9.39 12.99 -0.05
N THR A 51 10.65 12.62 0.16
CA THR A 51 11.76 13.57 0.35
C THR A 51 11.90 14.49 -0.85
N ILE A 52 11.83 13.95 -2.07
CA ILE A 52 11.97 14.75 -3.28
C ILE A 52 10.75 15.65 -3.49
N ILE A 53 9.53 15.16 -3.28
CA ILE A 53 8.32 15.99 -3.39
C ILE A 53 8.39 17.15 -2.39
N LEU A 54 8.72 16.88 -1.13
CA LEU A 54 8.84 17.91 -0.08
C LEU A 54 9.98 18.89 -0.40
N GLY A 55 11.15 18.40 -0.81
CA GLY A 55 12.29 19.24 -1.17
C GLY A 55 12.00 20.15 -2.36
N LEU A 56 11.43 19.61 -3.45
CA LEU A 56 11.03 20.41 -4.61
C LEU A 56 9.94 21.43 -4.25
N SER A 57 9.01 21.06 -3.38
CA SER A 57 7.95 21.97 -2.92
C SER A 57 8.48 23.07 -2.03
N ALA A 58 9.42 22.77 -1.14
CA ALA A 58 10.11 23.77 -0.32
C ALA A 58 10.90 24.76 -1.20
N LEU A 59 11.67 24.25 -2.17
CA LEU A 59 12.40 25.09 -3.13
C LEU A 59 11.46 25.96 -3.97
N TRP A 60 10.37 25.39 -4.47
CA TRP A 60 9.37 26.10 -5.25
C TRP A 60 8.70 27.22 -4.45
N LEU A 61 8.23 26.94 -3.25
CA LEU A 61 7.58 27.93 -2.39
C LEU A 61 8.57 29.01 -1.98
N ALA A 62 9.78 28.64 -1.53
CA ALA A 62 10.84 29.60 -1.19
C ALA A 62 11.12 30.55 -2.37
N GLY A 63 11.24 29.99 -3.59
CA GLY A 63 11.44 30.79 -4.81
C GLY A 63 10.29 31.74 -5.12
N LYS A 64 9.02 31.32 -4.93
CA LYS A 64 7.85 32.19 -5.09
C LYS A 64 7.85 33.36 -4.10
N PHE A 65 8.11 33.06 -2.84
CA PHE A 65 8.13 34.07 -1.79
C PHE A 65 9.29 35.05 -1.94
N TRP A 66 10.46 34.59 -2.38
CA TRP A 66 11.59 35.46 -2.74
C TRP A 66 11.22 36.47 -3.83
N LYS A 67 10.40 36.04 -4.79
CA LYS A 67 9.85 36.90 -5.85
C LYS A 67 8.68 37.76 -5.40
N GLY A 68 8.20 37.58 -4.17
CA GLY A 68 7.04 38.28 -3.64
C GLY A 68 5.70 37.81 -4.22
N GLU A 69 5.68 36.66 -4.90
CA GLU A 69 4.49 36.05 -5.49
C GLU A 69 3.71 35.26 -4.43
N THR A 70 2.45 35.61 -4.20
CA THR A 70 1.58 34.95 -3.19
C THR A 70 0.43 34.16 -3.80
N GLY A 71 0.14 34.34 -5.09
CA GLY A 71 -0.97 33.68 -5.77
C GLY A 71 -0.67 32.23 -6.13
N PHE A 72 -1.65 31.34 -5.98
CA PHE A 72 -1.62 29.98 -6.52
C PHE A 72 -2.50 29.90 -7.77
N VAL A 73 -2.17 28.98 -8.68
CA VAL A 73 -3.07 28.70 -9.81
C VAL A 73 -4.38 28.16 -9.24
N GLN A 74 -5.45 28.91 -9.45
CA GLN A 74 -6.79 28.47 -9.10
C GLN A 74 -7.28 27.47 -10.14
N THR A 75 -7.68 26.30 -9.68
CA THR A 75 -8.24 25.25 -10.53
C THR A 75 -9.56 24.79 -9.93
N SER A 76 -10.44 24.27 -10.76
CA SER A 76 -11.68 23.65 -10.29
C SER A 76 -11.46 22.35 -9.51
N LEU A 77 -10.24 21.81 -9.43
CA LEU A 77 -9.92 20.68 -8.55
C LEU A 77 -9.47 21.11 -7.16
N ASN A 78 -9.08 22.37 -6.95
CA ASN A 78 -8.57 22.82 -5.65
C ASN A 78 -9.58 22.56 -4.53
N ILE A 79 -10.85 22.97 -4.70
CA ILE A 79 -11.89 22.79 -3.68
C ILE A 79 -12.21 21.30 -3.47
N PRO A 80 -12.49 20.49 -4.50
CA PRO A 80 -12.71 19.05 -4.31
C PRO A 80 -11.56 18.34 -3.58
N ILE A 81 -10.30 18.67 -3.90
CA ILE A 81 -9.12 18.11 -3.23
C ILE A 81 -9.10 18.50 -1.75
N LEU A 82 -9.32 19.78 -1.43
CA LEU A 82 -9.31 20.27 -0.04
C LEU A 82 -10.45 19.65 0.77
N ILE A 83 -11.63 19.49 0.17
CA ILE A 83 -12.77 18.84 0.82
C ILE A 83 -12.49 17.35 1.04
N PHE A 84 -11.84 16.66 0.10
CA PHE A 84 -11.41 15.27 0.30
C PHE A 84 -10.38 15.14 1.44
N LEU A 85 -9.38 16.03 1.51
CA LEU A 85 -8.44 16.06 2.64
C LEU A 85 -9.14 16.36 3.98
N LEU A 86 -10.11 17.28 3.98
CA LEU A 86 -10.86 17.64 5.17
C LEU A 86 -11.72 16.49 5.66
N THR A 87 -12.41 15.77 4.78
CA THR A 87 -13.22 14.60 5.17
C THR A 87 -12.33 13.45 5.64
N SER A 88 -11.16 13.24 5.03
CA SER A 88 -10.14 12.32 5.54
C SER A 88 -9.61 12.73 6.92
N LEU A 89 -9.42 14.02 7.20
CA LEU A 89 -9.01 14.48 8.52
C LEU A 89 -10.11 14.28 9.57
N ILE A 90 -11.37 14.59 9.21
CA ILE A 90 -12.53 14.41 10.10
C ILE A 90 -12.71 12.94 10.46
N SER A 91 -12.48 12.00 9.52
CA SER A 91 -12.63 10.58 9.80
C SER A 91 -11.65 10.09 10.89
N ILE A 92 -10.46 10.68 10.97
CA ILE A 92 -9.41 10.29 11.93
C ILE A 92 -9.82 10.58 13.39
N ILE A 93 -10.70 11.57 13.62
CA ILE A 93 -11.15 11.95 14.98
C ILE A 93 -11.81 10.76 15.69
N ARG A 94 -12.47 9.86 14.95
CA ARG A 94 -13.12 8.65 15.46
C ARG A 94 -12.33 7.36 15.17
N ALA A 95 -11.10 7.49 14.70
CA ALA A 95 -10.26 6.35 14.39
C ALA A 95 -9.88 5.57 15.65
N LYS A 96 -9.87 4.24 15.53
CA LYS A 96 -9.37 3.37 16.60
C LYS A 96 -7.87 3.53 16.81
N ASN A 97 -7.14 3.73 15.72
CA ASN A 97 -5.75 4.15 15.69
C ASN A 97 -5.63 5.46 14.89
N PRO A 98 -5.68 6.62 15.58
CA PRO A 98 -5.47 7.91 14.95
C PRO A 98 -4.08 8.06 14.31
N TYR A 99 -3.03 7.42 14.85
CA TYR A 99 -1.68 7.50 14.30
C TYR A 99 -1.60 6.90 12.89
N GLN A 100 -2.24 5.76 12.67
CA GLN A 100 -2.34 5.17 11.33
C GLN A 100 -3.05 6.12 10.36
N GLY A 101 -4.16 6.71 10.82
CA GLY A 101 -4.93 7.66 10.03
C GLY A 101 -4.11 8.91 9.68
N PHE A 102 -3.38 9.49 10.64
CA PHE A 102 -2.50 10.63 10.40
C PHE A 102 -1.34 10.29 9.48
N SER A 103 -0.75 9.09 9.61
CA SER A 103 0.31 8.63 8.70
C SER A 103 -0.20 8.56 7.26
N GLU A 104 -1.40 8.02 7.04
CA GLU A 104 -1.96 7.93 5.70
C GLU A 104 -2.42 9.29 5.17
N LEU A 105 -2.96 10.16 6.02
CA LEU A 105 -3.30 11.53 5.63
C LEU A 105 -2.05 12.33 5.27
N PHE A 106 -0.94 12.11 5.97
CA PHE A 106 0.35 12.70 5.63
C PHE A 106 0.83 12.22 4.25
N ASN A 107 0.75 10.92 3.97
CA ASN A 107 1.06 10.37 2.64
C ASN A 107 0.21 11.02 1.54
N LEU A 108 -1.12 11.05 1.74
CA LEU A 108 -2.07 11.66 0.81
C LEU A 108 -1.77 13.15 0.58
N SER A 109 -1.45 13.89 1.65
CA SER A 109 -1.12 15.32 1.59
C SER A 109 0.14 15.58 0.77
N ILE A 110 1.14 14.70 0.82
CA ILE A 110 2.34 14.81 -0.01
C ILE A 110 2.00 14.59 -1.49
N TYR A 111 1.15 13.62 -1.83
CA TYR A 111 0.76 13.43 -3.23
C TYR A 111 -0.12 14.58 -3.76
N VAL A 112 -0.98 15.15 -2.91
CA VAL A 112 -1.71 16.40 -3.23
C VAL A 112 -0.75 17.56 -3.46
N LEU A 113 0.29 17.69 -2.63
CA LEU A 113 1.33 18.70 -2.80
C LEU A 113 2.06 18.52 -4.15
N PHE A 114 2.30 17.26 -4.55
CA PHE A 114 2.87 16.94 -5.86
C PHE A 114 1.98 17.39 -7.03
N TYR A 115 0.66 17.22 -6.91
CA TYR A 115 -0.30 17.79 -7.87
C TYR A 115 -0.16 19.31 -7.98
N PHE A 116 -0.13 20.02 -6.84
CA PHE A 116 0.02 21.48 -6.85
C PHE A 116 1.36 21.93 -7.44
N LEU A 117 2.44 21.21 -7.14
CA LEU A 117 3.76 21.45 -7.70
C LEU A 117 3.72 21.39 -9.24
N ILE A 118 3.05 20.38 -9.80
CA ILE A 118 2.91 20.23 -11.26
C ILE A 118 2.08 21.37 -11.85
N VAL A 119 0.88 21.61 -11.35
CA VAL A 119 -0.05 22.61 -11.91
C VAL A 119 0.54 24.01 -11.91
N ASN A 120 1.29 24.37 -10.86
CA ASN A 120 1.81 25.74 -10.74
C ASN A 120 3.05 25.99 -11.60
N ASN A 121 3.79 24.94 -11.98
CA ASN A 121 5.12 25.11 -12.59
C ASN A 121 5.23 24.56 -14.01
N ILE A 122 4.49 23.50 -14.36
CA ILE A 122 4.58 22.87 -15.67
C ILE A 122 3.59 23.54 -16.60
N ARG A 123 4.12 24.24 -17.60
CA ARG A 123 3.31 24.95 -18.63
C ARG A 123 3.74 24.60 -20.05
N ASP A 124 4.99 24.21 -20.23
CA ASP A 124 5.56 23.91 -21.54
C ASP A 124 5.38 22.42 -21.89
N GLU A 125 4.80 22.18 -23.07
CA GLU A 125 4.54 20.87 -23.67
C GLU A 125 5.80 20.01 -23.76
N LYS A 126 6.98 20.64 -23.86
CA LYS A 126 8.26 19.95 -23.87
C LYS A 126 8.49 19.12 -22.61
N TYR A 127 8.14 19.64 -21.44
CA TYR A 127 8.30 18.93 -20.18
C TYR A 127 7.26 17.82 -20.02
N ILE A 128 6.03 18.07 -20.45
CA ILE A 128 4.97 17.05 -20.47
C ILE A 128 5.38 15.88 -21.37
N THR A 129 5.88 16.19 -22.58
CA THR A 129 6.37 15.19 -23.52
C THR A 129 7.55 14.41 -22.94
N ARG A 130 8.52 15.08 -22.30
CA ARG A 130 9.66 14.43 -21.64
C ARG A 130 9.23 13.49 -20.53
N PHE A 131 8.27 13.91 -19.70
CA PHE A 131 7.71 13.09 -18.64
C PHE A 131 7.07 11.81 -19.19
N ILE A 132 6.18 11.92 -20.17
CA ILE A 132 5.53 10.75 -20.78
C ILE A 132 6.56 9.85 -21.48
N THR A 133 7.54 10.43 -22.16
CA THR A 133 8.60 9.65 -22.83
C THR A 133 9.42 8.87 -21.81
N ALA A 134 9.83 9.51 -20.71
CA ALA A 134 10.56 8.84 -19.63
C ALA A 134 9.72 7.74 -18.99
N LEU A 135 8.43 8.01 -18.70
CA LEU A 135 7.48 7.03 -18.19
C LEU A 135 7.37 5.80 -19.10
N LEU A 136 7.27 6.01 -20.41
CA LEU A 136 7.19 4.92 -21.40
C LEU A 136 8.51 4.14 -21.50
N ILE A 137 9.66 4.81 -21.47
CA ILE A 137 10.97 4.14 -21.45
C ILE A 137 11.07 3.23 -20.23
N LEU A 138 10.80 3.77 -19.03
CA LEU A 138 10.86 3.02 -17.77
C LEU A 138 9.88 1.85 -17.78
N THR A 139 8.65 2.08 -18.24
CA THR A 139 7.63 1.03 -18.33
C THR A 139 8.02 -0.04 -19.35
N THR A 140 8.69 0.33 -20.45
CA THR A 140 9.20 -0.63 -21.43
C THR A 140 10.28 -1.52 -20.82
N VAL A 141 11.18 -0.95 -20.01
CA VAL A 141 12.19 -1.74 -19.26
C VAL A 141 11.50 -2.70 -18.28
N ILE A 142 10.49 -2.24 -17.54
CA ILE A 142 9.69 -3.07 -16.64
C ILE A 142 8.99 -4.20 -17.39
N SER A 143 8.43 -3.92 -18.57
CA SER A 143 7.78 -4.91 -19.43
C SER A 143 8.77 -5.95 -19.94
N ILE A 144 9.96 -5.54 -20.39
CA ILE A 144 11.02 -6.48 -20.81
C ILE A 144 11.40 -7.39 -19.63
N HIS A 145 11.67 -6.81 -18.47
CA HIS A 145 11.98 -7.58 -17.26
C HIS A 145 10.87 -8.58 -16.90
N SER A 146 9.60 -8.16 -16.95
CA SER A 146 8.45 -9.02 -16.67
C SER A 146 8.34 -10.21 -17.65
N ILE A 147 8.70 -10.00 -18.91
CA ILE A 147 8.69 -11.04 -19.94
C ILE A 147 9.83 -12.03 -19.67
N LEU A 148 11.02 -11.54 -19.35
CA LEU A 148 12.17 -12.37 -18.99
C LEU A 148 11.89 -13.23 -17.75
N GLN A 149 11.26 -12.64 -16.73
CA GLN A 149 10.82 -13.32 -15.50
C GLN A 149 9.92 -14.54 -15.81
N CYS A 150 9.06 -14.44 -16.83
CA CYS A 150 8.16 -15.52 -17.25
C CYS A 150 8.74 -16.51 -18.27
N ILE A 151 9.92 -16.22 -18.84
CA ILE A 151 10.63 -17.10 -19.79
C ILE A 151 11.61 -18.01 -19.05
N SER A 152 12.44 -17.47 -18.18
CA SER A 152 13.42 -18.26 -17.43
C SER A 152 13.84 -17.56 -16.13
N PRO A 153 13.86 -18.29 -14.99
CA PRO A 153 14.37 -17.77 -13.72
C PRO A 153 15.83 -17.29 -13.83
N ARG A 154 16.62 -17.88 -14.74
CA ARG A 154 18.04 -17.55 -14.94
C ARG A 154 18.26 -16.23 -15.68
N LEU A 155 17.23 -15.73 -16.37
CA LEU A 155 17.27 -14.45 -17.11
C LEU A 155 16.72 -13.29 -16.28
N ASP A 156 16.12 -13.58 -15.12
CA ASP A 156 15.69 -12.58 -14.16
C ASP A 156 16.93 -12.02 -13.44
N PHE A 157 17.37 -10.82 -13.84
CA PHE A 157 18.52 -10.17 -13.21
C PHE A 157 18.16 -9.48 -11.88
N LEU A 158 16.89 -9.47 -11.47
CA LEU A 158 16.41 -8.99 -10.17
C LEU A 158 15.87 -10.14 -9.29
N TRP A 159 16.18 -11.40 -9.64
CA TRP A 159 15.70 -12.60 -8.93
C TRP A 159 15.99 -12.59 -7.43
N PHE A 160 17.07 -11.93 -7.02
CA PHE A 160 17.52 -11.80 -5.63
C PHE A 160 16.74 -10.74 -4.85
N MET A 161 16.07 -9.81 -5.54
CA MET A 161 15.20 -8.79 -4.92
C MET A 161 13.74 -9.25 -4.90
N PHE A 162 13.30 -9.93 -5.96
CA PHE A 162 11.93 -10.42 -6.09
C PHE A 162 11.99 -11.92 -6.34
N PRO A 163 12.16 -12.73 -5.27
CA PRO A 163 12.16 -14.17 -5.41
C PRO A 163 10.89 -14.57 -6.15
N PRO A 164 11.01 -15.27 -7.28
CA PRO A 164 9.83 -15.66 -8.05
C PRO A 164 8.91 -16.46 -7.13
N ASP A 165 7.63 -16.09 -7.09
CA ASP A 165 6.61 -16.93 -6.44
C ASP A 165 6.84 -18.37 -6.89
N ALA A 166 6.73 -19.33 -5.97
CA ALA A 166 7.04 -20.75 -6.20
C ALA A 166 6.35 -21.39 -7.43
N SER A 167 5.42 -20.69 -8.08
CA SER A 167 4.70 -21.10 -9.28
C SER A 167 5.24 -20.60 -10.63
N PHE A 168 6.16 -19.62 -10.69
CA PHE A 168 6.63 -18.98 -11.96
C PHE A 168 5.50 -18.55 -12.92
N SER A 169 4.28 -18.41 -12.40
CA SER A 169 3.07 -18.42 -13.23
C SER A 169 2.60 -17.02 -13.62
N ARG A 170 3.03 -15.98 -12.90
CA ARG A 170 2.57 -14.59 -13.09
C ARG A 170 3.73 -13.63 -13.05
N ALA A 171 3.73 -12.66 -13.96
CA ALA A 171 4.72 -11.60 -13.98
C ALA A 171 4.41 -10.54 -12.91
N SER A 172 5.41 -10.19 -12.09
CA SER A 172 5.31 -9.16 -11.04
C SER A 172 6.35 -8.05 -11.20
N SER A 173 7.50 -8.35 -11.82
CA SER A 173 8.59 -7.40 -12.04
C SER A 173 8.97 -6.64 -10.76
N VAL A 174 9.39 -5.38 -10.86
CA VAL A 174 9.79 -4.52 -9.73
C VAL A 174 8.66 -4.21 -8.73
N PHE A 175 7.44 -4.70 -8.95
CA PHE A 175 6.30 -4.46 -8.07
C PHE A 175 6.10 -5.55 -7.02
N GLY A 176 6.80 -6.68 -7.12
CA GLY A 176 6.64 -7.84 -6.21
C GLY A 176 5.25 -8.50 -6.25
N ASN A 177 4.28 -7.93 -6.98
CA ASN A 177 2.92 -8.42 -7.08
C ASN A 177 2.34 -8.15 -8.48
N ALA A 178 1.78 -9.20 -9.09
CA ALA A 178 1.22 -9.16 -10.44
C ALA A 178 -0.03 -8.26 -10.58
N ASP A 179 -0.81 -8.09 -9.51
CA ASP A 179 -1.98 -7.20 -9.54
C ASP A 179 -1.53 -5.73 -9.62
N PHE A 180 -0.47 -5.36 -8.89
CA PHE A 180 0.06 -3.99 -8.92
C PHE A 180 0.72 -3.67 -10.26
N LEU A 181 1.52 -4.60 -10.80
CA LEU A 181 2.08 -4.45 -12.14
C LEU A 181 0.96 -4.32 -13.18
N GLY A 182 -0.04 -5.19 -13.14
CA GLY A 182 -1.15 -5.19 -14.08
C GLY A 182 -1.91 -3.86 -14.09
N GLY A 183 -2.35 -3.39 -12.92
CA GLY A 183 -3.06 -2.11 -12.81
C GLY A 183 -2.22 -0.92 -13.28
N TYR A 184 -0.90 -0.93 -13.00
CA TYR A 184 0.01 0.12 -13.47
C TYR A 184 0.16 0.13 -14.99
N LEU A 185 0.36 -1.05 -15.61
CA LEU A 185 0.45 -1.18 -17.07
C LEU A 185 -0.84 -0.74 -17.77
N ALA A 186 -2.01 -1.06 -17.18
CA ALA A 186 -3.30 -0.60 -17.69
C ALA A 186 -3.41 0.94 -17.70
N MET A 187 -2.87 1.63 -16.68
CA MET A 187 -2.79 3.10 -16.67
C MET A 187 -1.84 3.65 -17.73
N VAL A 188 -0.67 3.02 -17.94
CA VAL A 188 0.36 3.55 -18.86
C VAL A 188 0.03 3.27 -20.33
N PHE A 189 -0.66 2.17 -20.63
CA PHE A 189 -0.96 1.77 -22.02
C PHE A 189 -1.66 2.86 -22.85
N PRO A 190 -2.75 3.53 -22.38
CA PRO A 190 -3.38 4.63 -23.11
C PRO A 190 -2.42 5.77 -23.49
N LEU A 191 -1.38 6.01 -22.70
CA LEU A 191 -0.39 7.06 -22.95
C LEU A 191 0.51 6.71 -24.15
N GLY A 192 1.05 5.49 -24.16
CA GLY A 192 1.88 4.98 -25.25
C GLY A 192 1.09 4.84 -26.55
N PHE A 193 -0.11 4.27 -26.45
CA PHE A 193 -0.99 4.03 -27.59
C PHE A 193 -1.44 5.35 -28.26
N SER A 194 -1.82 6.37 -27.49
CA SER A 194 -2.20 7.67 -28.04
C SER A 194 -1.05 8.35 -28.78
N LEU A 195 0.18 8.25 -28.25
CA LEU A 195 1.37 8.81 -28.91
C LEU A 195 1.74 8.04 -30.18
N PHE A 196 1.55 6.72 -30.22
CA PHE A 196 1.69 5.91 -31.43
C PHE A 196 0.77 6.38 -32.56
N LEU A 197 -0.50 6.69 -32.24
CA LEU A 197 -1.46 7.14 -33.25
C LEU A 197 -1.14 8.52 -33.84
N PHE A 198 -0.45 9.37 -33.08
CA PHE A 198 -0.23 10.77 -33.46
C PHE A 198 1.20 11.10 -33.95
N ARG A 199 2.25 10.49 -33.39
CA ARG A 199 3.65 10.86 -33.69
C ARG A 199 4.11 10.31 -35.05
N LYS A 200 5.02 11.05 -35.71
CA LYS A 200 5.66 10.62 -36.97
C LYS A 200 6.59 9.40 -36.79
N ARG A 201 7.40 9.40 -35.72
CA ARG A 201 8.29 8.26 -35.37
C ARG A 201 7.50 7.23 -34.56
N LYS A 202 6.71 6.39 -35.23
CA LYS A 202 5.78 5.44 -34.61
C LYS A 202 6.43 4.21 -33.98
N LEU A 203 7.62 3.82 -34.48
CA LEU A 203 8.21 2.52 -34.15
C LEU A 203 8.44 2.31 -32.64
N PHE A 204 9.04 3.29 -31.96
CA PHE A 204 9.27 3.20 -30.51
C PHE A 204 7.97 3.04 -29.72
N PHE A 205 6.95 3.86 -30.01
CA PHE A 205 5.67 3.81 -29.31
C PHE A 205 4.90 2.53 -29.62
N CYS A 206 5.02 2.00 -30.85
CA CYS A 206 4.46 0.71 -31.24
C CYS A 206 5.10 -0.43 -30.43
N ILE A 207 6.44 -0.54 -30.46
CA ILE A 207 7.18 -1.58 -29.73
C ILE A 207 6.88 -1.50 -28.23
N SER A 208 6.92 -0.29 -27.65
CA SER A 208 6.60 -0.07 -26.25
C SER A 208 5.18 -0.54 -25.91
N SER A 209 4.17 -0.19 -26.72
CA SER A 209 2.79 -0.61 -26.50
C SER A 209 2.60 -2.12 -26.62
N VAL A 210 3.30 -2.78 -27.56
CA VAL A 210 3.29 -4.24 -27.70
C VAL A 210 3.91 -4.93 -26.50
N LEU A 211 5.06 -4.45 -26.01
CA LEU A 211 5.71 -5.00 -24.83
C LEU A 211 4.89 -4.79 -23.56
N VAL A 212 4.26 -3.62 -23.39
CA VAL A 212 3.32 -3.34 -22.29
C VAL A 212 2.11 -4.27 -22.34
N PHE A 213 1.51 -4.48 -23.51
CA PHE A 213 0.39 -5.40 -23.65
C PHE A 213 0.78 -6.86 -23.37
N LEU A 214 1.93 -7.30 -23.88
CA LEU A 214 2.48 -8.63 -23.62
C LEU A 214 2.71 -8.84 -22.12
N SER A 215 3.34 -7.87 -21.46
CA SER A 215 3.54 -7.86 -20.01
C SER A 215 2.21 -7.91 -19.25
N LEU A 216 1.23 -7.11 -19.67
CA LEU A 216 -0.12 -7.10 -19.10
C LEU A 216 -0.77 -8.49 -19.16
N LEU A 217 -0.67 -9.21 -20.27
CA LEU A 217 -1.14 -10.59 -20.39
C LEU A 217 -0.39 -11.54 -19.45
N LEU A 218 0.93 -11.40 -19.33
CA LEU A 218 1.73 -12.26 -18.46
C LEU A 218 1.50 -12.03 -16.96
N THR A 219 0.84 -10.94 -16.56
CA THR A 219 0.40 -10.76 -15.16
C THR A 219 -0.70 -11.73 -14.75
N PHE A 220 -1.49 -12.25 -15.71
CA PHE A 220 -2.72 -13.02 -15.46
C PHE A 220 -3.70 -12.33 -14.49
N THR A 221 -3.66 -11.00 -14.43
CA THR A 221 -4.50 -10.18 -13.56
C THR A 221 -5.79 -9.80 -14.30
N ARG A 222 -6.89 -10.49 -13.97
CA ARG A 222 -8.22 -10.28 -14.57
C ARG A 222 -8.70 -8.83 -14.51
N SER A 223 -8.55 -8.17 -13.35
CA SER A 223 -9.00 -6.77 -13.19
C SER A 223 -8.23 -5.81 -14.10
N ALA A 224 -6.92 -6.02 -14.24
CA ALA A 224 -6.07 -5.23 -15.12
C ALA A 224 -6.42 -5.42 -16.60
N TRP A 225 -6.76 -6.63 -17.04
CA TRP A 225 -7.21 -6.90 -18.41
C TRP A 225 -8.54 -6.20 -18.72
N VAL A 226 -9.50 -6.29 -17.80
CA VAL A 226 -10.81 -5.63 -17.93
C VAL A 226 -10.65 -4.11 -17.92
N SER A 227 -9.85 -3.58 -16.99
CA SER A 227 -9.50 -2.16 -16.91
C SER A 227 -8.87 -1.65 -18.22
N TRP A 228 -7.87 -2.37 -18.73
CA TRP A 228 -7.23 -2.04 -20.00
C TRP A 228 -8.24 -2.01 -21.15
N ALA A 229 -9.03 -3.07 -21.34
CA ALA A 229 -9.99 -3.17 -22.43
C ALA A 229 -11.02 -2.04 -22.39
N ILE A 230 -11.61 -1.78 -21.22
CA ILE A 230 -12.59 -0.70 -21.01
C ILE A 230 -11.94 0.67 -21.23
N SER A 231 -10.71 0.88 -20.79
CA SER A 231 -9.97 2.14 -21.00
C SER A 231 -9.63 2.40 -22.47
N VAL A 232 -9.34 1.34 -23.25
CA VAL A 232 -9.09 1.45 -24.69
C VAL A 232 -10.39 1.78 -25.42
N CYS A 233 -11.51 1.16 -25.05
CA CYS A 233 -12.83 1.53 -25.59
C CYS A 233 -13.15 3.01 -25.31
N PHE A 234 -12.98 3.45 -24.07
CA PHE A 234 -13.15 4.87 -23.70
C PHE A 234 -12.25 5.80 -24.51
N LEU A 235 -10.97 5.45 -24.65
CA LEU A 235 -10.00 6.18 -25.47
C LEU A 235 -10.47 6.31 -26.92
N VAL A 236 -10.87 5.20 -27.55
CA VAL A 236 -11.32 5.18 -28.95
C VAL A 236 -12.58 6.02 -29.13
N ILE A 237 -13.55 5.92 -28.21
CA ILE A 237 -14.78 6.73 -28.23
C ILE A 237 -14.44 8.22 -28.19
N ILE A 238 -13.57 8.65 -27.28
CA ILE A 238 -13.20 10.06 -27.18
C ILE A 238 -12.43 10.53 -28.42
N PHE A 239 -11.54 9.70 -28.97
CA PHE A 239 -10.90 10.01 -30.25
C PHE A 239 -11.91 10.14 -31.38
N LEU A 240 -12.92 9.29 -31.47
CA LEU A 240 -13.97 9.38 -32.49
C LEU A 240 -14.79 10.68 -32.36
N ILE A 241 -15.05 11.14 -31.14
CA ILE A 241 -15.82 12.37 -30.89
C ILE A 241 -14.98 13.61 -31.21
N TYR A 242 -13.78 13.71 -30.64
CA TYR A 242 -13.01 14.95 -30.70
C TYR A 242 -12.03 15.01 -31.87
N ARG A 243 -11.52 13.85 -32.35
CA ARG A 243 -10.44 13.75 -33.36
C ARG A 243 -10.62 12.54 -34.31
N PRO A 244 -11.77 12.42 -34.99
CA PRO A 244 -12.07 11.27 -35.84
C PRO A 244 -11.04 11.08 -36.97
N GLU A 245 -10.37 12.13 -37.41
CA GLU A 245 -9.34 12.07 -38.44
C GLU A 245 -8.09 11.29 -38.00
N VAL A 246 -7.77 11.27 -36.69
CA VAL A 246 -6.68 10.44 -36.14
C VAL A 246 -7.04 8.96 -36.29
N ILE A 247 -8.30 8.59 -36.01
CA ILE A 247 -8.77 7.21 -36.17
C ILE A 247 -8.82 6.82 -37.64
N LYS A 248 -9.44 7.63 -38.50
CA LYS A 248 -9.55 7.36 -39.95
C LYS A 248 -8.18 7.14 -40.59
N LYS A 249 -7.20 7.99 -40.28
CA LYS A 249 -5.83 7.88 -40.81
C LYS A 249 -5.10 6.62 -40.35
N ASN A 250 -5.43 6.11 -39.17
CA ASN A 250 -4.75 4.96 -38.57
C ASN A 250 -5.62 3.69 -38.58
N LEU A 251 -6.75 3.67 -39.29
CA LEU A 251 -7.73 2.58 -39.21
C LEU A 251 -7.10 1.20 -39.50
N VAL A 252 -6.25 1.10 -40.53
CA VAL A 252 -5.52 -0.13 -40.87
C VAL A 252 -4.57 -0.57 -39.76
N TRP A 253 -3.88 0.38 -39.12
CA TRP A 253 -3.00 0.10 -37.99
C TRP A 253 -3.77 -0.30 -36.73
N LEU A 254 -4.98 0.25 -36.55
CA LEU A 254 -5.86 -0.06 -35.43
C LEU A 254 -6.47 -1.46 -35.57
N THR A 255 -7.01 -1.80 -36.76
CA THR A 255 -7.57 -3.12 -37.03
C THR A 255 -6.46 -4.19 -37.07
N GLY A 256 -5.35 -3.92 -37.75
CA GLY A 256 -4.19 -4.80 -37.77
C GLY A 256 -3.55 -4.97 -36.38
N GLY A 257 -3.48 -3.90 -35.59
CA GLY A 257 -2.99 -3.94 -34.20
C GLY A 257 -3.90 -4.76 -33.28
N LEU A 258 -5.22 -4.61 -33.39
CA LEU A 258 -6.20 -5.41 -32.65
C LEU A 258 -6.07 -6.90 -32.99
N LEU A 259 -6.01 -7.24 -34.30
CA LEU A 259 -5.78 -8.61 -34.75
C LEU A 259 -4.42 -9.14 -34.26
N GLY A 260 -3.38 -8.31 -34.27
CA GLY A 260 -2.06 -8.65 -33.74
C GLY A 260 -2.07 -8.92 -32.24
N PHE A 261 -2.80 -8.14 -31.45
CA PHE A 261 -2.98 -8.38 -30.01
C PHE A 261 -3.77 -9.65 -29.72
N ILE A 262 -4.83 -9.93 -30.48
CA ILE A 262 -5.58 -11.18 -30.38
C ILE A 262 -4.67 -12.36 -30.73
N LEU A 263 -3.95 -12.28 -31.84
CA LEU A 263 -3.01 -13.32 -32.26
C LEU A 263 -1.93 -13.55 -31.20
N LEU A 264 -1.35 -12.49 -30.65
CA LEU A 264 -0.36 -12.58 -29.57
C LEU A 264 -0.94 -13.25 -28.32
N ALA A 265 -2.18 -12.90 -27.93
CA ALA A 265 -2.87 -13.55 -26.82
C ALA A 265 -3.12 -15.04 -27.09
N LEU A 266 -3.49 -15.42 -28.31
CA LEU A 266 -3.68 -16.82 -28.72
C LEU A 266 -2.36 -17.60 -28.71
N ILE A 267 -1.29 -17.02 -29.23
CA ILE A 267 0.06 -17.63 -29.21
C ILE A 267 0.51 -17.84 -27.76
N LEU A 268 0.39 -16.82 -26.91
CA LEU A 268 0.74 -16.95 -25.50
C LEU A 268 -0.15 -17.97 -24.77
N ASN A 269 -1.44 -18.03 -25.10
CA ASN A 269 -2.34 -19.00 -24.54
C ASN A 269 -1.88 -20.42 -24.87
N PHE A 270 -1.46 -20.66 -26.12
CA PHE A 270 -0.89 -21.92 -26.55
C PHE A 270 0.42 -22.25 -25.79
N ILE A 271 1.36 -21.29 -25.73
CA ILE A 271 2.64 -21.45 -25.00
C ILE A 271 2.42 -21.75 -23.51
N LYS A 272 1.39 -21.15 -22.90
CA LYS A 272 1.07 -21.30 -21.47
C LYS A 272 -0.01 -22.35 -21.22
N GLY A 273 -0.23 -23.29 -22.15
CA GLY A 273 -1.10 -24.46 -21.94
C GLY A 273 -2.57 -24.15 -21.66
N GLY A 274 -3.12 -23.11 -22.30
CA GLY A 274 -4.53 -22.72 -22.13
C GLY A 274 -4.81 -21.78 -20.95
N MET A 275 -3.79 -21.36 -20.21
CA MET A 275 -3.96 -20.56 -18.99
C MET A 275 -4.62 -19.19 -19.23
N ILE A 276 -4.43 -18.57 -20.41
CA ILE A 276 -5.09 -17.28 -20.69
C ILE A 276 -6.60 -17.49 -20.84
N LEU A 277 -7.03 -18.47 -21.63
CA LEU A 277 -8.46 -18.77 -21.82
C LEU A 277 -9.13 -19.18 -20.50
N SER A 278 -8.46 -19.96 -19.65
CA SER A 278 -9.00 -20.31 -18.33
C SER A 278 -9.13 -19.09 -17.41
N ARG A 279 -8.21 -18.13 -17.51
CA ARG A 279 -8.32 -16.86 -16.77
C ARG A 279 -9.41 -15.95 -17.32
N VAL A 280 -9.64 -15.94 -18.63
CA VAL A 280 -10.75 -15.18 -19.25
C VAL A 280 -12.09 -15.79 -18.85
N SER A 281 -12.26 -17.12 -18.91
CA SER A 281 -13.51 -17.76 -18.48
C SER A 281 -13.79 -17.53 -17.00
N ALA A 282 -12.74 -17.54 -16.17
CA ALA A 282 -12.81 -17.22 -14.75
C ALA A 282 -13.33 -15.80 -14.45
N ILE A 283 -13.25 -14.83 -15.38
CA ILE A 283 -13.85 -13.49 -15.20
C ILE A 283 -15.37 -13.60 -14.99
N PHE A 284 -15.99 -14.58 -15.65
CA PHE A 284 -17.44 -14.79 -15.61
C PHE A 284 -17.86 -15.87 -14.61
N ASN A 285 -16.93 -16.46 -13.85
CA ASN A 285 -17.22 -17.47 -12.84
C ASN A 285 -17.31 -16.87 -11.43
N TRP A 286 -18.52 -16.54 -11.02
CA TRP A 286 -18.80 -15.89 -9.73
C TRP A 286 -18.76 -16.87 -8.53
N GLY A 287 -18.66 -18.18 -8.79
CA GLY A 287 -18.57 -19.23 -7.77
C GLY A 287 -17.16 -19.52 -7.26
N GLU A 288 -16.11 -18.93 -7.84
CA GLU A 288 -14.73 -19.16 -7.42
C GLU A 288 -14.48 -18.70 -5.97
N TYR A 289 -13.71 -19.49 -5.21
CA TYR A 289 -13.32 -19.17 -3.83
C TYR A 289 -12.77 -17.75 -3.67
N ASN A 290 -11.85 -17.33 -4.55
CA ASN A 290 -11.25 -15.98 -4.50
C ASN A 290 -12.27 -14.85 -4.69
N VAL A 291 -13.33 -15.09 -5.48
CA VAL A 291 -14.43 -14.13 -5.68
C VAL A 291 -15.32 -14.09 -4.44
N GLN A 292 -15.61 -15.25 -3.85
CA GLN A 292 -16.39 -15.36 -2.61
C GLN A 292 -15.69 -14.67 -1.41
N VAL A 293 -14.37 -14.81 -1.29
CA VAL A 293 -13.57 -14.10 -0.29
C VAL A 293 -13.72 -12.58 -0.45
N ARG A 294 -13.68 -12.06 -1.67
CA ARG A 294 -13.90 -10.62 -1.94
C ARG A 294 -15.31 -10.18 -1.57
N PHE A 295 -16.34 -10.96 -1.89
CA PHE A 295 -17.70 -10.64 -1.44
C PHE A 295 -17.86 -10.65 0.07
N GLY A 296 -17.17 -11.55 0.78
CA GLY A 296 -17.08 -11.51 2.24
C GLY A 296 -16.47 -10.20 2.76
N LEU A 297 -15.37 -9.75 2.16
CA LEU A 297 -14.73 -8.47 2.47
C LEU A 297 -15.65 -7.28 2.17
N TRP A 298 -16.36 -7.30 1.05
CA TRP A 298 -17.28 -6.22 0.67
C TRP A 298 -18.49 -6.16 1.60
N ARG A 299 -19.04 -7.31 2.01
CA ARG A 299 -20.08 -7.36 3.04
C ARG A 299 -19.59 -6.80 4.37
N SER A 300 -18.36 -7.15 4.77
CA SER A 300 -17.73 -6.61 5.98
C SER A 300 -17.55 -5.09 5.88
N ALA A 301 -17.13 -4.57 4.73
CA ALA A 301 -17.04 -3.12 4.47
C ALA A 301 -18.39 -2.42 4.63
N LEU A 302 -19.46 -3.00 4.08
CA LEU A 302 -20.82 -2.47 4.22
C LEU A 302 -21.33 -2.55 5.66
N GLU A 303 -20.96 -3.58 6.42
CA GLU A 303 -21.30 -3.69 7.83
C GLU A 303 -20.58 -2.63 8.68
N VAL A 304 -19.29 -2.41 8.42
CA VAL A 304 -18.52 -1.31 9.03
C VAL A 304 -19.15 0.04 8.70
N PHE A 305 -19.50 0.27 7.43
CA PHE A 305 -20.18 1.49 7.00
C PHE A 305 -21.51 1.69 7.73
N ARG A 306 -22.33 0.65 7.90
CA ARG A 306 -23.60 0.75 8.65
C ARG A 306 -23.41 1.20 10.10
N ARG A 307 -22.27 0.86 10.72
CA ARG A 307 -21.93 1.28 12.09
C ARG A 307 -21.44 2.73 12.18
N SER A 308 -20.81 3.26 11.12
CA SER A 308 -20.32 4.65 11.06
C SER A 308 -20.52 5.28 9.67
N PRO A 309 -21.77 5.63 9.29
CA PRO A 309 -22.09 5.98 7.90
C PRO A 309 -21.58 7.36 7.47
N ILE A 310 -21.49 8.32 8.38
CA ILE A 310 -21.18 9.72 8.03
C ILE A 310 -19.68 9.91 7.81
N THR A 311 -18.88 9.55 8.81
CA THR A 311 -17.42 9.81 8.85
C THR A 311 -16.57 8.56 8.66
N GLY A 312 -17.17 7.37 8.60
CA GLY A 312 -16.42 6.10 8.56
C GLY A 312 -15.69 5.80 9.86
N VAL A 313 -14.79 4.81 9.81
CA VAL A 313 -13.99 4.36 10.97
C VAL A 313 -12.60 4.99 11.07
N GLY A 314 -12.30 5.97 10.21
CA GLY A 314 -11.00 6.60 10.12
C GLY A 314 -10.16 6.08 8.94
N LEU A 315 -9.38 6.99 8.36
CA LEU A 315 -8.47 6.68 7.25
C LEU A 315 -7.52 5.52 7.63
N ASP A 316 -7.39 4.53 6.74
CA ASP A 316 -6.56 3.32 6.88
C ASP A 316 -6.81 2.50 8.18
N ASN A 317 -8.00 2.65 8.81
CA ASN A 317 -8.39 1.92 10.01
C ASN A 317 -9.30 0.72 9.73
N PHE A 318 -9.76 0.49 8.49
CA PHE A 318 -10.65 -0.63 8.18
C PHE A 318 -10.04 -1.98 8.60
N LYS A 319 -8.76 -2.18 8.27
CA LYS A 319 -8.00 -3.40 8.63
C LYS A 319 -7.91 -3.65 10.14
N ILE A 320 -8.06 -2.61 10.95
CA ILE A 320 -8.04 -2.66 12.41
C ILE A 320 -9.41 -3.10 12.92
N VAL A 321 -10.47 -2.48 12.41
CA VAL A 321 -11.85 -2.74 12.86
C VAL A 321 -12.40 -4.07 12.36
N ALA A 322 -12.11 -4.44 11.12
CA ALA A 322 -12.62 -5.65 10.48
C ALA A 322 -11.69 -6.87 10.60
N GLN A 323 -10.61 -6.77 11.38
CA GLN A 323 -9.62 -7.85 11.62
C GLN A 323 -9.14 -8.55 10.33
N GLY A 324 -8.94 -7.78 9.26
CA GLY A 324 -8.77 -8.33 7.91
C GLY A 324 -7.85 -7.53 7.00
N CYS A 325 -7.66 -8.03 5.78
CA CYS A 325 -6.93 -7.34 4.72
C CYS A 325 -7.73 -6.13 4.17
N ARG A 326 -7.09 -5.35 3.28
CA ARG A 326 -7.78 -4.28 2.52
C ARG A 326 -8.97 -4.85 1.75
N ILE A 327 -9.98 -4.02 1.46
CA ILE A 327 -11.29 -4.47 0.93
C ILE A 327 -11.19 -5.02 -0.52
N HIS A 328 -10.10 -4.75 -1.23
CA HIS A 328 -9.99 -5.04 -2.67
C HIS A 328 -11.10 -4.37 -3.50
N ASN A 329 -11.48 -3.15 -3.08
CA ASN A 329 -12.34 -2.22 -3.79
C ASN A 329 -12.12 -0.83 -3.17
N GLU A 330 -11.54 0.09 -3.93
CA GLU A 330 -11.17 1.42 -3.45
C GLU A 330 -12.39 2.24 -2.99
N TYR A 331 -13.52 2.12 -3.69
CA TYR A 331 -14.73 2.88 -3.37
C TYR A 331 -15.34 2.43 -2.04
N LEU A 332 -15.38 1.12 -1.80
CA LEU A 332 -15.82 0.56 -0.53
C LEU A 332 -14.80 0.83 0.58
N GLN A 333 -13.50 0.89 0.25
CA GLN A 333 -12.46 1.30 1.19
C GLN A 333 -12.68 2.75 1.66
N ILE A 334 -12.81 3.69 0.72
CA ILE A 334 -13.11 5.08 1.01
C ILE A 334 -14.42 5.19 1.79
N LEU A 335 -15.48 4.48 1.39
CA LEU A 335 -16.76 4.48 2.08
C LEU A 335 -16.66 4.00 3.53
N ALA A 336 -15.97 2.89 3.78
CA ALA A 336 -15.84 2.34 5.13
C ALA A 336 -14.98 3.24 6.04
N GLU A 337 -13.91 3.83 5.49
CA GLU A 337 -12.92 4.59 6.26
C GLU A 337 -13.26 6.06 6.45
N THR A 338 -13.92 6.68 5.46
CA THR A 338 -14.23 8.12 5.47
C THR A 338 -15.72 8.41 5.43
N GLY A 339 -16.56 7.37 5.36
CA GLY A 339 -18.01 7.48 5.30
C GLY A 339 -18.51 8.03 3.99
N ILE A 340 -19.81 8.35 3.95
CA ILE A 340 -20.45 8.91 2.75
C ILE A 340 -19.86 10.28 2.38
N LEU A 341 -19.39 11.06 3.36
CA LEU A 341 -18.78 12.37 3.11
C LEU A 341 -17.50 12.25 2.28
N GLY A 342 -16.62 11.30 2.63
CA GLY A 342 -15.40 11.10 1.88
C GLY A 342 -15.64 10.47 0.50
N LEU A 343 -16.61 9.55 0.37
CA LEU A 343 -16.97 9.01 -0.95
C LEU A 343 -17.56 10.10 -1.88
N ILE A 344 -18.43 10.97 -1.37
CA ILE A 344 -18.95 12.13 -2.12
C ILE A 344 -17.82 13.08 -2.52
N ALA A 345 -16.92 13.42 -1.60
CA ALA A 345 -15.78 14.29 -1.87
C ALA A 345 -14.86 13.72 -2.96
N PHE A 346 -14.54 12.42 -2.87
CA PHE A 346 -13.77 11.72 -3.90
C PHE A 346 -14.50 11.69 -5.24
N SER A 347 -15.80 11.39 -5.25
CA SER A 347 -16.61 11.35 -6.47
C SER A 347 -16.69 12.73 -7.13
N TRP A 348 -16.80 13.80 -6.33
CA TRP A 348 -16.76 15.17 -6.81
C TRP A 348 -15.40 15.56 -7.40
N LEU A 349 -14.30 15.09 -6.80
CA LEU A 349 -12.94 15.25 -7.35
C LEU A 349 -12.84 14.59 -8.73
N ILE A 350 -13.27 13.33 -8.87
CA ILE A 350 -13.22 12.59 -10.13
C ILE A 350 -14.12 13.25 -11.19
N PHE A 351 -15.36 13.62 -10.84
CA PHE A 351 -16.26 14.32 -11.74
C PHE A 351 -15.66 15.65 -12.22
N SER A 352 -15.10 16.43 -11.31
CA SER A 352 -14.47 17.71 -11.63
C SER A 352 -13.25 17.53 -12.54
N TYR A 353 -12.48 16.45 -12.35
CA TYR A 353 -11.35 16.10 -13.21
C TYR A 353 -11.79 15.86 -14.66
N PHE A 354 -12.77 14.99 -14.88
CA PHE A 354 -13.25 14.72 -16.24
C PHE A 354 -13.90 15.95 -16.87
N ARG A 355 -14.66 16.74 -16.09
CA ARG A 355 -15.24 18.00 -16.56
C ARG A 355 -14.18 18.98 -17.07
N VAL A 356 -13.07 19.12 -16.35
CA VAL A 356 -11.93 19.95 -16.78
C VAL A 356 -11.28 19.38 -18.03
N GLY A 357 -11.05 18.07 -18.06
CA GLY A 357 -10.46 17.37 -19.20
C GLY A 357 -11.25 17.63 -20.48
N PHE A 358 -12.56 17.35 -20.49
CA PHE A 358 -13.42 17.57 -21.65
C PHE A 358 -13.46 19.04 -22.08
N LYS A 359 -13.58 19.97 -21.13
CA LYS A 359 -13.55 21.41 -21.44
C LYS A 359 -12.20 21.86 -22.04
N ALA A 360 -11.09 21.28 -21.57
CA ALA A 360 -9.78 21.58 -22.12
C ALA A 360 -9.66 21.07 -23.56
N LEU A 361 -10.23 19.90 -23.90
CA LEU A 361 -10.18 19.36 -25.27
C LEU A 361 -10.79 20.31 -26.32
N GLU A 362 -11.75 21.16 -25.97
CA GLU A 362 -12.38 22.11 -26.90
C GLU A 362 -11.49 23.29 -27.28
N SER A 363 -10.47 23.61 -26.48
CA SER A 363 -9.75 24.90 -26.56
C SER A 363 -8.24 24.78 -26.77
N ILE A 364 -7.69 23.55 -26.80
CA ILE A 364 -6.25 23.31 -26.87
C ILE A 364 -5.79 22.83 -28.25
N THR A 365 -4.48 22.94 -28.50
CA THR A 365 -3.87 22.54 -29.77
C THR A 365 -4.09 21.05 -30.08
N PRO A 366 -4.03 20.64 -31.36
CA PRO A 366 -4.24 19.25 -31.74
C PRO A 366 -3.34 18.25 -31.00
N TYR A 367 -2.08 18.59 -30.75
CA TYR A 367 -1.18 17.70 -30.01
C TYR A 367 -1.62 17.54 -28.55
N ARG A 368 -2.04 18.64 -27.90
CA ARG A 368 -2.51 18.61 -26.51
C ARG A 368 -3.83 17.90 -26.34
N GLN A 369 -4.73 17.96 -27.32
CA GLN A 369 -5.95 17.15 -27.31
C GLN A 369 -5.61 15.66 -27.21
N VAL A 370 -4.67 15.17 -28.01
CA VAL A 370 -4.20 13.77 -27.92
C VAL A 370 -3.67 13.44 -26.54
N LEU A 371 -2.87 14.34 -25.93
CA LEU A 371 -2.37 14.14 -24.57
C LEU A 371 -3.49 14.14 -23.52
N GLY A 372 -4.45 15.05 -23.62
CA GLY A 372 -5.61 15.12 -22.74
C GLY A 372 -6.46 13.86 -22.79
N ILE A 373 -6.75 13.35 -23.99
CA ILE A 373 -7.48 12.09 -24.19
C ILE A 373 -6.71 10.93 -23.54
N ALA A 374 -5.39 10.87 -23.75
CA ALA A 374 -4.53 9.84 -23.17
C ALA A 374 -4.55 9.88 -21.62
N PHE A 375 -4.41 11.06 -21.03
CA PHE A 375 -4.43 11.26 -19.57
C PHE A 375 -5.78 10.91 -18.95
N MET A 376 -6.88 11.33 -19.56
CA MET A 376 -8.23 10.96 -19.12
C MET A 376 -8.44 9.45 -19.19
N SER A 377 -7.98 8.80 -20.25
CA SER A 377 -8.08 7.35 -20.42
C SER A 377 -7.21 6.58 -19.42
N SER A 378 -6.04 7.10 -19.07
CA SER A 378 -5.15 6.54 -18.05
C SER A 378 -5.78 6.57 -16.65
N VAL A 379 -6.36 7.71 -16.25
CA VAL A 379 -7.11 7.83 -14.99
C VAL A 379 -8.35 6.93 -15.01
N PHE A 380 -9.05 6.85 -16.13
CA PHE A 380 -10.20 5.98 -16.29
C PHE A 380 -9.84 4.50 -16.11
N ALA A 381 -8.71 4.05 -16.66
CA ALA A 381 -8.19 2.70 -16.41
C ALA A 381 -8.04 2.41 -14.91
N MET A 382 -7.41 3.33 -14.17
CA MET A 382 -7.24 3.19 -12.72
C MET A 382 -8.59 3.11 -11.98
N LEU A 383 -9.58 3.93 -12.37
CA LEU A 383 -10.90 3.93 -11.75
C LEU A 383 -11.66 2.61 -11.99
N VAL A 384 -11.50 2.01 -13.17
CA VAL A 384 -12.08 0.68 -13.44
C VAL A 384 -11.38 -0.40 -12.62
N ASP A 385 -10.04 -0.38 -12.54
CA ASP A 385 -9.29 -1.34 -11.72
C ASP A 385 -9.61 -1.20 -10.22
N SER A 386 -9.90 0.02 -9.76
CA SER A 386 -10.30 0.36 -8.39
C SER A 386 -11.59 -0.33 -7.93
N LEU A 387 -12.39 -0.91 -8.84
CA LEU A 387 -13.55 -1.73 -8.47
C LEU A 387 -13.15 -3.08 -7.85
N PHE A 388 -11.93 -3.55 -8.14
CA PHE A 388 -11.45 -4.89 -7.77
C PHE A 388 -10.09 -4.87 -7.07
N CYS A 389 -9.45 -3.70 -7.01
CA CYS A 389 -8.14 -3.45 -6.45
C CYS A 389 -8.15 -2.13 -5.66
N PHE A 390 -6.98 -1.74 -5.11
CA PHE A 390 -6.80 -0.55 -4.27
C PHE A 390 -5.58 0.29 -4.71
N PRO A 391 -5.57 0.82 -5.95
CA PRO A 391 -4.41 1.53 -6.48
C PRO A 391 -4.04 2.79 -5.69
N LEU A 392 -4.97 3.46 -5.00
CA LEU A 392 -4.67 4.67 -4.21
C LEU A 392 -3.90 4.41 -2.92
N HIS A 393 -3.62 3.14 -2.58
CA HIS A 393 -2.72 2.80 -1.48
C HIS A 393 -1.38 2.23 -1.98
N ARG A 394 -1.08 2.38 -3.28
CA ARG A 394 0.20 1.99 -3.88
C ARG A 394 0.98 3.21 -4.33
N LEU A 395 2.28 3.23 -4.02
CA LEU A 395 3.16 4.37 -4.26
C LEU A 395 3.20 4.76 -5.75
N SER A 396 3.50 3.80 -6.63
CA SER A 396 3.62 3.98 -8.07
C SER A 396 2.33 4.53 -8.69
N HIS A 397 1.18 4.01 -8.27
CA HIS A 397 -0.13 4.41 -8.76
C HIS A 397 -0.51 5.80 -8.27
N ASN A 398 -0.24 6.13 -7.00
CA ASN A 398 -0.46 7.49 -6.48
C ASN A 398 0.38 8.53 -7.20
N VAL A 399 1.68 8.27 -7.35
CA VAL A 399 2.59 9.19 -8.07
C VAL A 399 2.06 9.42 -9.49
N LEU A 400 1.67 8.35 -10.19
CA LEU A 400 1.14 8.46 -11.54
C LEU A 400 -0.22 9.17 -11.59
N PHE A 401 -1.15 8.81 -10.71
CA PHE A 401 -2.50 9.41 -10.62
C PHE A 401 -2.42 10.92 -10.39
N TRP A 402 -1.75 11.34 -9.32
CA TRP A 402 -1.65 12.76 -8.98
C TRP A 402 -0.83 13.55 -10.01
N ALA A 403 0.19 12.92 -10.63
CA ALA A 403 0.90 13.53 -11.75
C ALA A 403 -0.01 13.77 -12.95
N ILE A 404 -0.79 12.76 -13.36
CA ILE A 404 -1.67 12.86 -14.52
C ILE A 404 -2.79 13.87 -14.24
N LEU A 405 -3.37 13.90 -13.04
CA LEU A 405 -4.33 14.93 -12.63
C LEU A 405 -3.74 16.34 -12.82
N GLY A 406 -2.52 16.54 -12.34
CA GLY A 406 -1.82 17.83 -12.45
C GLY A 406 -1.52 18.20 -13.90
N LEU A 407 -1.05 17.24 -14.71
CA LEU A 407 -0.71 17.45 -16.11
C LEU A 407 -1.95 17.73 -16.97
N THR A 408 -3.08 17.07 -16.73
CA THR A 408 -4.35 17.35 -17.44
C THR A 408 -4.81 18.78 -17.19
N VAL A 409 -4.75 19.25 -15.94
CA VAL A 409 -5.11 20.64 -15.62
C VAL A 409 -4.11 21.63 -16.21
N ALA A 410 -2.82 21.31 -16.14
CA ALA A 410 -1.76 22.13 -16.74
C ALA A 410 -1.92 22.28 -18.27
N LEU A 411 -2.41 21.25 -18.97
CA LEU A 411 -2.68 21.31 -20.41
C LEU A 411 -3.76 22.35 -20.76
N GLY A 412 -4.83 22.45 -19.94
CA GLY A 412 -5.96 23.34 -20.17
C GLY A 412 -5.75 24.79 -19.72
N ASN A 413 -4.80 25.04 -18.81
CA ASN A 413 -4.59 26.36 -18.19
C ASN A 413 -3.57 27.28 -18.90
N THR A 414 -3.13 26.95 -20.11
CA THR A 414 -2.18 27.82 -20.83
C THR A 414 -2.91 28.98 -21.51
N GLY A 415 -2.88 30.15 -20.86
CA GLY A 415 -3.36 31.43 -21.41
C GLY A 415 -4.38 32.18 -20.56
N ARG A 416 -4.89 31.58 -19.48
CA ARG A 416 -5.96 32.18 -18.62
C ARG A 416 -5.62 32.15 -17.13
N VAL A 417 -4.42 32.57 -16.76
CA VAL A 417 -4.15 32.90 -15.36
C VAL A 417 -3.72 34.34 -15.33
N GLU A 418 -4.69 35.24 -15.16
CA GLU A 418 -4.42 36.51 -14.51
C GLU A 418 -3.85 36.16 -13.13
N MET A 419 -2.53 36.26 -12.99
CA MET A 419 -1.98 36.39 -11.65
C MET A 419 -2.54 37.70 -11.13
N SER A 420 -3.42 37.63 -10.13
CA SER A 420 -3.78 38.81 -9.35
C SER A 420 -2.50 39.31 -8.68
N THR A 421 -1.81 40.24 -9.33
CA THR A 421 -0.71 41.01 -8.75
C THR A 421 -1.32 42.01 -7.79
N ASP A 422 -1.93 41.52 -6.71
CA ASP A 422 -2.42 42.40 -5.66
C ASP A 422 -1.20 42.83 -4.84
N THR A 423 -0.58 43.93 -5.28
CA THR A 423 0.61 44.53 -4.69
C THR A 423 0.23 45.33 -3.44
N ARG A 424 -0.38 44.67 -2.44
CA ARG A 424 -0.67 45.32 -1.15
C ARG A 424 0.62 45.50 -0.33
N LYS A 425 0.72 46.65 0.35
CA LYS A 425 1.88 47.07 1.15
C LYS A 425 2.26 46.03 2.23
N MET A 426 3.58 45.88 2.38
CA MET A 426 4.33 44.75 2.94
C MET A 426 4.38 44.74 4.49
N GLY A 427 4.18 43.57 5.09
CA GLY A 427 4.39 43.31 6.52
C GLY A 427 5.32 42.11 6.80
N THR A 428 5.71 41.94 8.06
CA THR A 428 6.60 40.87 8.59
C THR A 428 6.13 39.44 8.29
N SER A 429 4.85 39.26 7.91
CA SER A 429 4.29 37.98 7.45
C SER A 429 4.93 37.43 6.17
N ARG A 430 5.66 38.25 5.40
CA ARG A 430 6.29 37.86 4.12
C ARG A 430 7.52 36.95 4.25
N ILE A 431 8.15 36.87 5.42
CA ILE A 431 9.33 36.02 5.68
C ILE A 431 8.99 34.85 6.60
N LEU A 432 8.13 35.07 7.60
CA LEU A 432 7.82 34.08 8.63
C LEU A 432 6.99 32.91 8.09
N LEU A 433 6.00 33.15 7.24
CA LEU A 433 5.19 32.07 6.67
C LEU A 433 5.98 31.16 5.71
N PRO A 434 6.79 31.71 4.77
CA PRO A 434 7.64 30.89 3.88
C PRO A 434 8.71 30.12 4.64
N ALA A 435 9.39 30.80 5.59
CA ALA A 435 10.37 30.16 6.45
C ALA A 435 9.71 29.04 7.27
N GLY A 436 8.49 29.26 7.78
CA GLY A 436 7.69 28.25 8.47
C GLY A 436 7.34 27.05 7.59
N ILE A 437 6.96 27.25 6.32
CA ILE A 437 6.66 26.15 5.39
C ILE A 437 7.93 25.38 5.01
N VAL A 438 9.03 26.09 4.69
CA VAL A 438 10.32 25.45 4.38
C VAL A 438 10.81 24.67 5.60
N ALA A 439 10.76 25.27 6.79
CA ALA A 439 11.07 24.58 8.04
C ALA A 439 10.15 23.38 8.27
N GLY A 440 8.85 23.50 7.96
CA GLY A 440 7.88 22.40 8.02
C GLY A 440 8.23 21.25 7.07
N CYS A 441 8.62 21.54 5.83
CA CYS A 441 9.08 20.53 4.87
C CYS A 441 10.39 19.88 5.33
N VAL A 442 11.36 20.65 5.82
CA VAL A 442 12.62 20.12 6.37
C VAL A 442 12.36 19.25 7.59
N PHE A 443 11.47 19.68 8.48
CA PHE A 443 11.06 18.90 9.65
C PHE A 443 10.33 17.61 9.24
N ALA A 444 9.46 17.67 8.24
CA ALA A 444 8.80 16.48 7.69
C ALA A 444 9.82 15.49 7.09
N ILE A 445 10.80 15.98 6.33
CA ILE A 445 11.91 15.16 5.82
C ILE A 445 12.69 14.53 6.99
N PHE A 446 13.00 15.31 8.03
CA PHE A 446 13.64 14.79 9.23
C PHE A 446 12.83 13.67 9.89
N LEU A 447 11.51 13.82 10.04
CA LEU A 447 10.64 12.78 10.61
C LEU A 447 10.61 11.50 9.76
N ILE A 448 10.54 11.64 8.42
CA ILE A 448 10.58 10.52 7.48
C ILE A 448 11.90 9.74 7.65
N TRP A 449 13.03 10.44 7.58
CA TRP A 449 14.34 9.81 7.68
C TRP A 449 14.64 9.27 9.09
N ARG A 450 14.13 9.93 10.13
CA ARG A 450 14.17 9.41 11.50
C ARG A 450 13.45 8.06 11.59
N SER A 451 12.23 7.98 11.08
CA SER A 451 11.46 6.72 11.07
C SER A 451 12.13 5.64 10.22
N PHE A 452 12.64 5.99 9.03
CA PHE A 452 13.42 5.08 8.18
C PHE A 452 14.64 4.52 8.89
N THR A 453 15.40 5.37 9.57
CA THR A 453 16.57 4.97 10.36
C THR A 453 16.15 4.00 11.48
N GLY A 454 14.98 4.20 12.09
CA GLY A 454 14.41 3.25 13.06
C GLY A 454 14.15 1.88 12.47
N VAL A 455 13.56 1.80 11.27
CA VAL A 455 13.33 0.53 10.55
C VAL A 455 14.66 -0.15 10.21
N TYR A 456 15.68 0.63 9.80
CA TYR A 456 17.03 0.09 9.56
C TYR A 456 17.63 -0.56 10.82
N TYR A 457 17.56 0.12 11.99
CA TYR A 457 18.05 -0.46 13.24
C TYR A 457 17.23 -1.67 13.70
N TYR A 458 15.92 -1.68 13.42
CA TYR A 458 15.06 -2.82 13.69
C TYR A 458 15.51 -4.05 12.90
N GLN A 459 15.72 -3.90 11.59
CA GLN A 459 16.18 -5.00 10.74
C GLN A 459 17.55 -5.51 11.18
N LYS A 460 18.49 -4.60 11.46
CA LYS A 460 19.80 -4.93 12.01
C LYS A 460 19.69 -5.71 13.34
N GLY A 461 18.79 -5.28 14.23
CA GLY A 461 18.52 -5.96 15.49
C GLY A 461 17.95 -7.36 15.27
N PHE A 462 17.04 -7.52 14.31
CA PHE A 462 16.45 -8.81 13.96
C PHE A 462 17.51 -9.81 13.43
N ASP A 463 18.40 -9.35 12.56
CA ASP A 463 19.49 -10.19 12.03
C ASP A 463 20.49 -10.60 13.12
N MET A 464 20.79 -9.69 14.05
CA MET A 464 21.63 -9.99 15.21
C MET A 464 20.95 -10.94 16.21
N ASN A 465 19.62 -10.88 16.33
CA ASN A 465 18.86 -11.71 17.25
C ASN A 465 19.03 -13.21 16.96
N ARG A 466 19.24 -13.59 15.69
CA ARG A 466 19.53 -14.98 15.27
C ARG A 466 20.80 -15.57 15.91
N TYR A 467 21.70 -14.70 16.37
CA TYR A 467 22.96 -15.07 16.99
C TYR A 467 23.05 -14.62 18.45
N ALA A 468 21.96 -14.08 19.02
CA ALA A 468 21.96 -13.51 20.36
C ALA A 468 22.38 -14.53 21.43
N ASP A 469 22.04 -15.81 21.27
CA ASP A 469 22.40 -16.83 22.26
C ASP A 469 23.90 -17.17 22.30
N ARG A 470 24.68 -16.75 21.30
CA ARG A 470 26.10 -17.10 21.18
C ARG A 470 27.00 -16.35 22.16
N SER A 471 26.61 -15.15 22.62
CA SER A 471 27.39 -14.40 23.62
C SER A 471 26.57 -13.31 24.33
N GLN A 472 26.99 -12.96 25.55
CA GLN A 472 26.39 -11.82 26.28
C GLN A 472 26.56 -10.49 25.54
N GLU A 473 27.69 -10.33 24.84
CA GLU A 473 27.95 -9.17 23.99
C GLU A 473 26.93 -9.05 22.84
N MET A 474 26.59 -10.17 22.19
CA MET A 474 25.62 -10.18 21.09
C MET A 474 24.22 -9.83 21.60
N ARG A 475 23.81 -10.34 22.77
CA ARG A 475 22.53 -9.98 23.41
C ARG A 475 22.43 -8.47 23.66
N GLU A 476 23.48 -7.86 24.19
CA GLU A 476 23.49 -6.42 24.49
C GLU A 476 23.46 -5.57 23.20
N LYS A 477 24.21 -5.97 22.16
CA LYS A 477 24.15 -5.31 20.85
C LYS A 477 22.76 -5.40 20.20
N THR A 478 22.13 -6.57 20.29
CA THR A 478 20.75 -6.78 19.82
C THR A 478 19.78 -5.86 20.57
N ARG A 479 19.86 -5.83 21.90
CA ARG A 479 19.04 -4.94 22.75
C ARG A 479 19.18 -3.47 22.34
N GLN A 480 20.40 -2.98 22.19
CA GLN A 480 20.67 -1.60 21.78
C GLN A 480 20.10 -1.26 20.41
N CYS A 481 20.12 -2.21 19.46
CA CYS A 481 19.51 -2.01 18.14
C CYS A 481 17.98 -1.87 18.24
N PHE A 482 17.30 -2.75 18.98
CA PHE A 482 15.85 -2.66 19.19
C PHE A 482 15.45 -1.41 19.98
N GLU A 483 16.20 -1.01 21.01
CA GLU A 483 15.95 0.22 21.77
C GLU A 483 16.04 1.45 20.87
N LYS A 484 17.11 1.53 20.08
CA LYS A 484 17.32 2.62 19.13
C LYS A 484 16.24 2.64 18.05
N ALA A 485 15.82 1.48 17.57
CA ALA A 485 14.73 1.36 16.62
C ALA A 485 13.41 1.90 17.18
N ALA A 486 13.04 1.49 18.39
CA ALA A 486 11.83 1.94 19.07
C ALA A 486 11.86 3.46 19.35
N HIS A 487 13.01 4.03 19.70
CA HIS A 487 13.15 5.46 19.89
C HIS A 487 13.02 6.26 18.58
N LEU A 488 13.55 5.73 17.48
CA LEU A 488 13.56 6.41 16.18
C LEU A 488 12.22 6.27 15.44
N ALA A 489 11.54 5.13 15.57
CA ALA A 489 10.24 4.85 14.96
C ALA A 489 9.17 4.58 16.04
N PRO A 490 8.84 5.58 16.89
CA PRO A 490 8.00 5.36 18.05
C PRO A 490 6.57 4.93 17.70
N PHE A 491 6.07 5.29 16.52
CA PHE A 491 4.70 4.98 16.10
C PHE A 491 4.57 3.67 15.31
N HIS A 492 5.64 2.89 15.21
CA HIS A 492 5.61 1.59 14.54
C HIS A 492 5.33 0.47 15.55
N TYR A 493 4.12 -0.10 15.54
CA TYR A 493 3.68 -1.01 16.59
C TYR A 493 4.54 -2.30 16.68
N GLN A 494 4.95 -2.89 15.55
CA GLN A 494 5.80 -4.09 15.57
C GLN A 494 7.17 -3.80 16.20
N ILE A 495 7.81 -2.67 15.84
CA ILE A 495 9.09 -2.28 16.43
C ILE A 495 8.95 -2.11 17.94
N GLN A 496 7.85 -1.50 18.40
CA GLN A 496 7.57 -1.33 19.83
C GLN A 496 7.29 -2.65 20.55
N HIS A 497 6.58 -3.57 19.90
CA HIS A 497 6.32 -4.90 20.41
C HIS A 497 7.60 -5.73 20.55
N ASP A 498 8.42 -5.77 19.51
CA ASP A 498 9.64 -6.57 19.52
C ASP A 498 10.68 -5.98 20.45
N TRP A 499 10.77 -4.65 20.54
CA TRP A 499 11.53 -3.98 21.59
C TRP A 499 11.03 -4.38 22.98
N ALA A 500 9.71 -4.44 23.19
CA ALA A 500 9.16 -4.87 24.47
C ALA A 500 9.62 -6.29 24.85
N ILE A 501 9.56 -7.24 23.91
CA ILE A 501 10.03 -8.62 24.12
C ILE A 501 11.51 -8.63 24.49
N VAL A 502 12.35 -7.99 23.67
CA VAL A 502 13.81 -7.98 23.86
C VAL A 502 14.21 -7.30 25.17
N ALA A 503 13.54 -6.20 25.54
CA ALA A 503 13.78 -5.50 26.80
C ALA A 503 13.50 -6.39 28.02
N ILE A 504 12.35 -7.08 28.03
CA ILE A 504 12.00 -7.94 29.18
C ILE A 504 12.89 -9.18 29.22
N GLN A 505 13.20 -9.80 28.07
CA GLN A 505 14.17 -10.91 28.02
C GLN A 505 15.52 -10.51 28.62
N SER A 506 15.97 -9.29 28.32
CA SER A 506 17.20 -8.68 28.86
C SER A 506 17.11 -8.26 30.34
N GLY A 507 15.96 -8.46 31.00
CA GLY A 507 15.75 -8.13 32.42
C GLY A 507 15.22 -6.72 32.68
N ASP A 508 15.04 -5.90 31.64
CA ASP A 508 14.50 -4.54 31.75
C ASP A 508 12.97 -4.55 31.65
N LEU A 509 12.35 -5.06 32.72
CA LEU A 509 10.91 -5.28 32.79
C LEU A 509 10.12 -3.98 32.60
N GLU A 510 10.59 -2.88 33.18
CA GLU A 510 9.91 -1.59 33.14
C GLU A 510 9.89 -0.97 31.75
N LYS A 511 11.03 -0.92 31.04
CA LYS A 511 11.04 -0.43 29.65
C LYS A 511 10.21 -1.32 28.75
N GLY A 512 10.31 -2.64 28.94
CA GLY A 512 9.53 -3.61 28.18
C GLY A 512 8.03 -3.45 28.35
N LYS A 513 7.55 -3.28 29.59
CA LYS A 513 6.13 -3.03 29.90
C LYS A 513 5.64 -1.74 29.23
N LYS A 514 6.42 -0.66 29.31
CA LYS A 514 6.06 0.63 28.67
C LYS A 514 5.98 0.50 27.14
N ALA A 515 6.95 -0.15 26.51
CA ALA A 515 6.96 -0.40 25.08
C ALA A 515 5.77 -1.27 24.64
N MET A 516 5.42 -2.27 25.45
CA MET A 516 4.28 -3.13 25.19
C MET A 516 2.95 -2.37 25.24
N GLN A 517 2.74 -1.60 26.32
CA GLN A 517 1.55 -0.75 26.46
C GLN A 517 1.44 0.27 25.33
N TRP A 518 2.58 0.78 24.86
CA TRP A 518 2.61 1.70 23.73
C TRP A 518 2.25 0.99 22.42
N SER A 519 2.79 -0.21 22.17
CA SER A 519 2.39 -1.05 21.03
C SER A 519 0.90 -1.37 21.03
N GLU A 520 0.31 -1.69 22.20
CA GLU A 520 -1.13 -1.91 22.36
C GLU A 520 -1.95 -0.66 22.00
N ARG A 521 -1.50 0.54 22.40
CA ARG A 521 -2.19 1.79 22.02
C ARG A 521 -2.15 2.03 20.51
N LEU A 522 -1.02 1.70 19.87
CA LEU A 522 -0.87 1.78 18.43
C LEU A 522 -1.73 0.72 17.73
N TYR A 523 -1.97 -0.45 18.30
CA TYR A 523 -2.77 -1.50 17.66
C TYR A 523 -3.64 -2.28 18.67
N PRO A 524 -4.78 -1.71 19.10
CA PRO A 524 -5.54 -2.23 20.25
C PRO A 524 -6.20 -3.61 20.05
N ASP A 525 -6.34 -4.07 18.81
CA ASP A 525 -7.19 -5.21 18.45
C ASP A 525 -6.50 -6.39 17.79
N ARG A 526 -5.27 -6.22 17.31
CA ARG A 526 -4.72 -7.20 16.34
C ARG A 526 -3.97 -8.34 16.99
N LEU A 527 -3.72 -8.30 18.30
CA LEU A 527 -2.72 -9.19 18.89
C LEU A 527 -3.10 -9.58 20.33
N PRO A 528 -4.05 -10.53 20.53
CA PRO A 528 -3.97 -11.35 21.73
C PRO A 528 -2.55 -11.89 21.90
N ASP A 529 -1.87 -12.23 20.80
CA ASP A 529 -0.48 -12.65 20.71
C ASP A 529 0.50 -11.74 21.47
N VAL A 530 0.36 -10.43 21.35
CA VAL A 530 1.18 -9.44 22.08
C VAL A 530 1.00 -9.61 23.59
N ARG A 531 -0.26 -9.73 24.04
CA ARG A 531 -0.60 -9.89 25.45
C ARG A 531 -0.25 -11.27 25.98
N LEU A 532 -0.39 -12.29 25.14
CA LEU A 532 -0.03 -13.66 25.46
C LEU A 532 1.47 -13.79 25.67
N ASN A 533 2.25 -13.20 24.77
CA ASN A 533 3.70 -13.12 24.91
C ASN A 533 4.09 -12.34 26.17
N LEU A 534 3.40 -11.25 26.49
CA LEU A 534 3.63 -10.52 27.75
C LEU A 534 3.37 -11.40 28.98
N GLY A 535 2.25 -12.13 29.02
CA GLY A 535 1.94 -13.03 30.13
C GLY A 535 2.94 -14.19 30.24
N LEU A 536 3.35 -14.78 29.12
CA LEU A 536 4.39 -15.82 29.07
C LEU A 536 5.72 -15.30 29.61
N LEU A 537 6.05 -14.08 29.25
CA LEU A 537 7.31 -13.45 29.62
C LEU A 537 7.34 -13.03 31.10
N TYR A 538 6.21 -12.57 31.66
CA TYR A 538 6.06 -12.43 33.10
C TYR A 538 6.21 -13.78 33.82
N TYR A 539 5.62 -14.84 33.27
CA TYR A 539 5.71 -16.18 33.82
C TYR A 539 7.15 -16.70 33.85
N GLU A 540 7.90 -16.54 32.75
CA GLU A 540 9.32 -16.91 32.64
C GLU A 540 10.21 -16.13 33.62
N LYS A 541 9.88 -14.88 33.91
CA LYS A 541 10.59 -14.05 34.90
C LYS A 541 10.12 -14.27 36.35
N GLY A 542 9.20 -15.22 36.58
CA GLY A 542 8.68 -15.55 37.90
C GLY A 542 7.63 -14.57 38.44
N ASN A 543 7.18 -13.61 37.65
CA ASN A 543 6.12 -12.67 38.01
C ASN A 543 4.74 -13.29 37.71
N PHE A 544 4.40 -14.33 38.47
CA PHE A 544 3.23 -15.19 38.21
C PHE A 544 1.88 -14.46 38.33
N GLU A 545 1.79 -13.46 39.20
CA GLU A 545 0.56 -12.69 39.42
C GLU A 545 0.23 -11.80 38.22
N GLU A 546 1.23 -11.10 37.69
CA GLU A 546 1.07 -10.28 36.48
C GLU A 546 0.85 -11.15 35.24
N ALA A 547 1.46 -12.35 35.17
CA ALA A 547 1.18 -13.31 34.10
C ALA A 547 -0.29 -13.74 34.09
N GLU A 548 -0.81 -14.20 35.22
CA GLU A 548 -2.20 -14.62 35.38
C GLU A 548 -3.17 -13.48 35.07
N LYS A 549 -2.90 -12.28 35.61
CA LYS A 549 -3.69 -11.08 35.35
C LYS A 549 -3.69 -10.73 33.87
N THR A 550 -2.53 -10.74 33.21
CA THR A 550 -2.40 -10.40 31.78
C THR A 550 -3.22 -11.36 30.92
N TRP A 551 -3.13 -12.67 31.15
CA TRP A 551 -3.93 -13.64 30.41
C TRP A 551 -5.43 -13.51 30.72
N LYS A 552 -5.82 -13.22 31.97
CA LYS A 552 -7.22 -12.94 32.35
C LYS A 552 -7.78 -11.68 31.66
N GLU A 553 -7.01 -10.61 31.59
CA GLU A 553 -7.40 -9.42 30.82
C GLU A 553 -7.47 -9.72 29.31
N THR A 554 -6.63 -10.65 28.83
CA THR A 554 -6.65 -11.07 27.43
C THR A 554 -7.95 -11.81 27.08
N ILE A 555 -8.42 -12.74 27.92
CA ILE A 555 -9.71 -13.41 27.68
C ILE A 555 -10.91 -12.46 27.80
N GLN A 556 -10.82 -11.42 28.64
CA GLN A 556 -11.86 -10.40 28.75
C GLN A 556 -11.97 -9.56 27.47
N LYS A 557 -10.82 -9.16 26.89
CA LYS A 557 -10.79 -8.38 25.65
C LYS A 557 -10.99 -9.23 24.40
N PHE A 558 -10.52 -10.48 24.42
CA PHE A 558 -10.55 -11.42 23.31
C PHE A 558 -11.13 -12.77 23.75
N PRO A 559 -12.46 -12.87 23.94
CA PRO A 559 -13.09 -14.07 24.48
C PRO A 559 -12.93 -15.32 23.60
N SER A 560 -12.63 -15.16 22.32
CA SER A 560 -12.38 -16.22 21.33
C SER A 560 -10.91 -16.65 21.24
N CYS A 561 -9.99 -16.06 22.01
CA CYS A 561 -8.58 -16.40 21.93
C CYS A 561 -8.26 -17.70 22.69
N ALA A 562 -8.32 -18.85 22.00
CA ALA A 562 -8.08 -20.17 22.58
C ALA A 562 -6.73 -20.27 23.30
N ARG A 563 -5.67 -19.68 22.74
CA ARG A 563 -4.32 -19.66 23.33
C ARG A 563 -4.28 -19.03 24.73
N ALA A 564 -5.08 -18.00 25.00
CA ALA A 564 -5.13 -17.37 26.33
C ALA A 564 -5.69 -18.31 27.40
N TYR A 565 -6.73 -19.08 27.03
CA TYR A 565 -7.25 -20.15 27.88
C TYR A 565 -6.23 -21.27 28.06
N PHE A 566 -5.50 -21.66 27.01
CA PHE A 566 -4.42 -22.65 27.09
C PHE A 566 -3.33 -22.24 28.10
N TYR A 567 -2.80 -21.02 28.03
CA TYR A 567 -1.77 -20.57 28.97
C TYR A 567 -2.28 -20.51 30.41
N LEU A 568 -3.51 -20.04 30.66
CA LEU A 568 -4.12 -20.08 31.99
C LEU A 568 -4.34 -21.53 32.48
N GLY A 569 -4.77 -22.43 31.61
CA GLY A 569 -4.90 -23.86 31.91
C GLY A 569 -3.58 -24.44 32.40
N GLY A 570 -2.49 -24.23 31.64
CA GLY A 570 -1.16 -24.69 32.01
C GLY A 570 -0.65 -24.05 33.31
N PHE A 571 -0.90 -22.75 33.49
CA PHE A 571 -0.59 -22.02 34.72
C PHE A 571 -1.25 -22.65 35.96
N TYR A 572 -2.55 -22.97 35.89
CA TYR A 572 -3.26 -23.57 37.01
C TYR A 572 -2.90 -25.03 37.26
N ILE A 573 -2.52 -25.79 36.23
CA ILE A 573 -1.94 -27.14 36.40
C ILE A 573 -0.67 -27.05 37.24
N ASN A 574 0.22 -26.10 36.92
CA ASN A 574 1.48 -25.91 37.65
C ASN A 574 1.27 -25.43 39.09
N ARG A 575 0.15 -24.74 39.37
CA ARG A 575 -0.27 -24.35 40.73
C ARG A 575 -1.13 -25.40 41.44
N ASN A 576 -1.28 -26.59 40.85
CA ASN A 576 -2.11 -27.68 41.35
C ASN A 576 -3.60 -27.33 41.56
N LYS A 577 -4.11 -26.30 40.88
CA LYS A 577 -5.52 -25.86 40.95
C LYS A 577 -6.32 -26.51 39.82
N MET A 578 -6.58 -27.81 39.95
CA MET A 578 -7.12 -28.63 38.86
C MET A 578 -8.53 -28.23 38.39
N GLY A 579 -9.39 -27.70 39.28
CA GLY A 579 -10.73 -27.24 38.91
C GLY A 579 -10.72 -26.06 37.93
N GLU A 580 -9.87 -25.05 38.20
CA GLU A 580 -9.66 -23.93 37.28
C GLU A 580 -8.97 -24.40 36.01
N ALA A 581 -7.95 -25.26 36.12
CA ALA A 581 -7.27 -25.83 34.96
C ALA A 581 -8.26 -26.51 34.00
N LEU A 582 -9.19 -27.32 34.52
CA LEU A 582 -10.22 -27.98 33.72
C LEU A 582 -11.09 -26.96 32.97
N LYS A 583 -11.55 -25.92 33.66
CA LYS A 583 -12.37 -24.85 33.07
C LYS A 583 -11.67 -24.17 31.89
N PHE A 584 -10.42 -23.77 32.06
CA PHE A 584 -9.67 -23.07 31.00
C PHE A 584 -9.26 -24.02 29.86
N CYS A 585 -8.77 -25.23 30.16
CA CYS A 585 -8.41 -26.21 29.13
C CYS A 585 -9.62 -26.64 28.27
N SER A 586 -10.77 -26.89 28.89
CA SER A 586 -12.00 -27.24 28.15
C SER A 586 -12.41 -26.12 27.21
N ARG A 587 -12.34 -24.86 27.67
CA ARG A 587 -12.68 -23.71 26.81
C ARG A 587 -11.69 -23.53 25.64
N ALA A 588 -10.41 -23.82 25.83
CA ALA A 588 -9.43 -23.81 24.75
C ALA A 588 -9.76 -24.84 23.65
N VAL A 589 -10.15 -26.06 24.06
CA VAL A 589 -10.55 -27.13 23.14
C VAL A 589 -11.89 -26.83 22.46
N GLU A 590 -12.86 -26.23 23.16
CA GLU A 590 -14.12 -25.79 22.55
C GLU A 590 -13.91 -24.78 21.42
N LEU A 591 -12.95 -23.86 21.58
CA LEU A 591 -12.65 -22.82 20.60
C LEU A 591 -11.82 -23.36 19.42
N GLU A 592 -10.89 -24.28 19.67
CA GLU A 592 -10.04 -24.91 18.65
C GLU A 592 -9.96 -26.44 18.88
N PRO A 593 -10.98 -27.20 18.44
CA PRO A 593 -11.09 -28.63 18.75
C PRO A 593 -10.07 -29.51 18.00
N THR A 594 -9.41 -28.96 16.98
CA THR A 594 -8.41 -29.66 16.16
C THR A 594 -6.97 -29.35 16.59
N ASN A 595 -6.77 -28.71 17.74
CA ASN A 595 -5.44 -28.40 18.26
C ASN A 595 -4.96 -29.48 19.24
N SER A 596 -3.97 -30.27 18.80
CA SER A 596 -3.44 -31.41 19.58
C SER A 596 -2.83 -31.00 20.91
N GLU A 597 -2.17 -29.83 20.97
CA GLU A 597 -1.57 -29.31 22.22
C GLU A 597 -2.64 -29.01 23.29
N TYR A 598 -3.80 -28.51 22.88
CA TYR A 598 -4.88 -28.20 23.81
C TYR A 598 -5.55 -29.48 24.33
N LEU A 599 -5.74 -30.47 23.46
CA LEU A 599 -6.25 -31.79 23.81
C LEU A 599 -5.30 -32.52 24.77
N LYS A 600 -3.98 -32.44 24.52
CA LYS A 600 -2.95 -32.99 25.41
C LYS A 600 -2.98 -32.35 26.79
N LEU A 601 -3.11 -31.03 26.87
CA LEU A 601 -3.21 -30.33 28.14
C LEU A 601 -4.50 -30.71 28.90
N LEU A 602 -5.64 -30.83 28.19
CA LEU A 602 -6.90 -31.28 28.78
C LEU A 602 -6.82 -32.72 29.29
N ALA A 603 -6.21 -33.63 28.52
CA ALA A 603 -5.95 -35.00 28.95
C ALA A 603 -5.15 -35.02 30.25
N ARG A 604 -4.06 -34.24 30.35
CA ARG A 604 -3.25 -34.13 31.55
C ARG A 604 -4.06 -33.70 32.79
N VAL A 605 -5.01 -32.77 32.62
CA VAL A 605 -5.93 -32.39 33.70
C VAL A 605 -6.80 -33.57 34.12
N TYR A 606 -7.45 -34.24 33.16
CA TYR A 606 -8.33 -35.37 33.45
C TYR A 606 -7.63 -36.54 34.13
N PHE A 607 -6.39 -36.85 33.74
CA PHE A 607 -5.55 -37.84 34.45
C PHE A 607 -5.34 -37.45 35.91
N ARG A 608 -4.96 -36.20 36.17
CA ARG A 608 -4.66 -35.73 37.53
C ARG A 608 -5.89 -35.61 38.41
N THR A 609 -7.08 -35.42 37.82
CA THR A 609 -8.36 -35.39 38.55
C THR A 609 -9.04 -36.75 38.64
N GLY A 610 -8.46 -37.82 38.07
CA GLY A 610 -9.04 -39.17 38.07
C GLY A 610 -10.22 -39.39 37.11
N ASN A 611 -10.50 -38.46 36.20
CA ASN A 611 -11.54 -38.61 35.18
C ASN A 611 -11.00 -39.43 33.99
N MET A 612 -10.86 -40.74 34.20
CA MET A 612 -10.32 -41.67 33.21
C MET A 612 -11.12 -41.71 31.89
N PRO A 613 -12.47 -41.63 31.88
CA PRO A 613 -13.24 -41.56 30.63
C PRO A 613 -12.90 -40.31 29.81
N GLY A 614 -12.86 -39.13 30.44
CA GLY A 614 -12.49 -37.87 29.77
C GLY A 614 -11.06 -37.88 29.26
N ALA A 615 -10.13 -38.47 30.03
CA ALA A 615 -8.74 -38.65 29.62
C ALA A 615 -8.62 -39.53 28.36
N ARG A 616 -9.34 -40.67 28.31
CA ARG A 616 -9.34 -41.56 27.13
C ARG A 616 -9.86 -40.85 25.87
N ASP A 617 -10.93 -40.06 26.00
CA ASP A 617 -11.49 -39.29 24.87
C ASP A 617 -10.54 -38.19 24.37
N ALA A 618 -9.96 -37.41 25.28
CA ALA A 618 -9.01 -36.35 24.91
C ALA A 618 -7.73 -36.92 24.25
N VAL A 619 -7.21 -38.04 24.78
CA VAL A 619 -6.03 -38.73 24.22
C VAL A 619 -6.32 -39.32 22.85
N SER A 620 -7.48 -39.95 22.64
CA SER A 620 -7.83 -40.53 21.34
C SER A 620 -7.97 -39.47 20.26
N LYS A 621 -8.64 -38.34 20.57
CA LYS A 621 -8.76 -37.19 19.68
C LYS A 621 -7.40 -36.54 19.38
N GLY A 622 -6.55 -36.39 20.39
CA GLY A 622 -5.20 -35.85 20.21
C GLY A 622 -4.34 -36.72 19.30
N LEU A 623 -4.33 -38.05 19.52
CA LEU A 623 -3.59 -39.00 18.68
C LEU A 623 -4.15 -39.14 17.27
N ALA A 624 -5.45 -38.88 17.05
CA ALA A 624 -6.01 -38.81 15.71
C ALA A 624 -5.43 -37.64 14.88
N ILE A 625 -4.99 -36.57 15.55
CA ILE A 625 -4.41 -35.36 14.93
C ILE A 625 -2.88 -35.45 14.89
N SER A 626 -2.27 -35.97 15.95
CA SER A 626 -0.81 -36.14 16.09
C SER A 626 -0.48 -37.56 16.57
N PRO A 627 -0.45 -38.55 15.65
CA PRO A 627 -0.26 -39.96 16.00
C PRO A 627 1.06 -40.26 16.72
N ASP A 628 2.09 -39.45 16.46
CA ASP A 628 3.45 -39.62 16.97
C ASP A 628 3.74 -38.85 18.26
N ASP A 629 2.73 -38.23 18.90
CA ASP A 629 2.93 -37.51 20.16
C ASP A 629 3.23 -38.51 21.31
N GLN A 630 4.49 -38.53 21.74
CA GLN A 630 4.99 -39.49 22.73
C GLN A 630 4.30 -39.36 24.09
N GLU A 631 3.89 -38.15 24.50
CA GLU A 631 3.22 -37.94 25.78
C GLU A 631 1.81 -38.53 25.75
N LEU A 632 1.07 -38.29 24.67
CA LEU A 632 -0.26 -38.87 24.46
C LEU A 632 -0.21 -40.40 24.32
N LEU A 633 0.80 -40.96 23.66
CA LEU A 633 1.00 -42.41 23.59
C LEU A 633 1.29 -43.02 24.96
N ASN A 634 2.10 -42.37 25.79
CA ASN A 634 2.39 -42.81 27.14
C ASN A 634 1.13 -42.76 28.03
N MET A 635 0.35 -41.69 27.92
CA MET A 635 -0.95 -41.56 28.56
C MET A 635 -1.91 -42.67 28.11
N GLN A 636 -2.01 -42.95 26.81
CA GLN A 636 -2.86 -44.02 26.28
C GLN A 636 -2.51 -45.38 26.89
N LYS A 637 -1.21 -45.69 27.04
CA LYS A 637 -0.74 -46.92 27.69
C LYS A 637 -1.13 -46.97 29.17
N ALA A 638 -1.06 -45.86 29.89
CA ALA A 638 -1.43 -45.77 31.30
C ALA A 638 -2.96 -45.85 31.54
N LEU A 639 -3.78 -45.66 30.51
CA LEU A 639 -5.24 -45.79 30.57
C LEU A 639 -5.77 -47.17 30.16
N ARG A 640 -4.89 -48.06 29.69
CA ARG A 640 -5.20 -49.48 29.44
C ARG A 640 -5.09 -50.23 30.77
#